data_AF-A0A7C3H6K6-F1
#
_entry.id   AF-A0A7C3H6K6-F1
#
_cell.length_a   1.000
_cell.length_b   1.000
_cell.length_c   1.000
_cell.angle_alpha   90.00
_cell.angle_beta   90.00
_cell.angle_gamma   90.00
#
_symmetry.space_group_name_H-M   'P 1'
#
loop_
_entity.id
_entity.type
_entity.pdbx_description
1 polymer ?
#
loop_
_entity_poly.entity_id
_entity_poly.type
_entity_poly.pdbx_seq_one_letter_code
_entity_poly.pdbx_strand_id
1 'polypeptide(L)'
;MRMKIVILTILSSVLSIGLIAQLQAADASFESSHFSGSGNCSQCHDGLSDAKGKDISIVKNWSTSMMANSTRDPYWRAKVASELHRNPSVSAEINDKCSRCHAPMANETMKKEGVEVSIFGEGFLNTRNRYHDAAIDGVSCTACHQIADDGNLGTLEGFSGNYTILSYSNKVDRPAYGQYANPMRRPMQNNVQFTPQHGAHTSTSEMCATCHNVKTPFVDATGKIVSTTLESEFPEQMPYSEWNHSDFRVGGLKEKSCQACHMPKVEGNVKIATRPMRLDARPDFAKHGFLGANSMMMDILNSNRSELDISATGFDQSIVDTRKLLESSATLEIVSKQIIDNKLKVTLKINNTAGHKLPTSYPSRRAFIHFLVSDDQGTTVFESGKLNSNGSIVGVASDNNSSHYEPHYDQITQEDQVQVYESIMQNTDGAVTHTLLRASAYLKDNRLLPVGFDKATAPNDIAVKGAALNDTNFTQGSDTITYLVDIGQQSHFTIQAELNYQTIAYGHIQDMFKEADTVPEVATFKRYFENANIRSETLASVTSSIDTSNYTDYFYLKINNPLTIDVSVHYQTKNGTAIAGIDYVETNGTAIIPAGERSTAIGVDILVAGTGKTFSLVVSNPIGGYFPAGVDEISAEHIISNAKKVKANTIIEMEMNESNSTSTRKEGGTMTLWFLLLGLLFILKKRGKETTLRRFSSISPYLTR
;
A
#
# COMPACT_ATOMS: atom_id res chain seq x y z
N MET A 1 -4.87 92.40 19.51
CA MET A 1 -6.06 92.61 20.37
C MET A 1 -7.10 91.56 20.02
N ARG A 2 -7.44 90.65 20.95
CA ARG A 2 -8.34 89.47 20.77
C ARG A 2 -7.86 88.46 19.70
N MET A 3 -8.34 87.21 19.62
CA MET A 3 -8.83 86.16 20.56
C MET A 3 -9.40 85.00 19.68
N LYS A 4 -9.55 83.79 20.24
CA LYS A 4 -10.02 82.52 19.64
C LYS A 4 -8.87 81.72 19.02
N ILE A 5 -8.30 80.70 19.69
CA ILE A 5 -8.88 79.44 20.24
C ILE A 5 -9.27 78.49 19.10
N VAL A 6 -8.44 77.44 18.94
CA VAL A 6 -8.74 76.23 18.17
C VAL A 6 -9.70 75.38 18.99
N ILE A 7 -10.80 74.92 18.39
CA ILE A 7 -11.68 73.91 19.00
C ILE A 7 -11.26 72.55 18.47
N LEU A 8 -10.89 71.67 19.41
CA LEU A 8 -10.49 70.30 19.13
C LEU A 8 -11.75 69.45 18.88
N THR A 9 -11.92 68.92 17.67
CA THR A 9 -13.02 67.99 17.36
C THR A 9 -12.72 66.63 18.00
N ILE A 10 -13.29 66.37 19.17
CA ILE A 10 -13.20 65.06 19.83
C ILE A 10 -14.04 64.07 19.00
N LEU A 11 -13.36 63.27 18.17
CA LEU A 11 -14.01 62.17 17.48
C LEU A 11 -14.32 61.07 18.50
N SER A 12 -15.60 60.81 18.74
CA SER A 12 -16.03 59.79 19.70
C SER A 12 -15.60 58.41 19.22
N SER A 13 -14.56 57.84 19.82
CA SER A 13 -14.13 56.46 19.56
C SER A 13 -15.17 55.49 20.10
N VAL A 14 -16.18 55.18 19.29
CA VAL A 14 -17.06 54.03 19.49
C VAL A 14 -16.18 52.79 19.44
N LEU A 15 -15.88 52.26 20.62
CA LEU A 15 -15.16 51.01 20.76
C LEU A 15 -16.16 49.90 20.38
N SER A 16 -16.25 49.63 19.07
CA SER A 16 -16.94 48.47 18.53
C SER A 16 -16.18 47.21 18.94
N ILE A 17 -16.35 46.81 20.20
CA ILE A 17 -15.96 45.50 20.69
C ILE A 17 -16.80 44.51 19.89
N GLY A 18 -16.22 44.02 18.79
CA GLY A 18 -16.80 42.96 18.01
C GLY A 18 -16.99 41.78 18.95
N LEU A 19 -18.25 41.45 19.24
CA LEU A 19 -18.58 40.22 19.92
C LEU A 19 -18.21 39.09 18.95
N ILE A 20 -16.97 38.60 19.05
CA ILE A 20 -16.58 37.33 18.45
C ILE A 20 -17.51 36.32 19.10
N ALA A 21 -18.53 35.90 18.34
CA ALA A 21 -19.38 34.80 18.75
C ALA A 21 -18.46 33.60 18.91
N GLN A 22 -18.19 33.22 20.16
CA GLN A 22 -17.43 32.01 20.43
C GLN A 22 -18.23 30.87 19.81
N LEU A 23 -17.69 30.27 18.76
CA LEU A 23 -18.21 29.03 18.20
C LEU A 23 -18.28 28.04 19.36
N GLN A 24 -19.49 27.60 19.68
CA GLN A 24 -19.68 26.57 20.69
C GLN A 24 -19.03 25.29 20.15
N ALA A 25 -17.97 24.85 20.80
CA ALA A 25 -17.32 23.58 20.51
C ALA A 25 -18.33 22.44 20.67
N ALA A 26 -18.24 21.42 19.81
CA ALA A 26 -19.18 20.30 19.83
C ALA A 26 -19.05 19.50 21.14
N ASP A 27 -20.19 19.16 21.75
CA ASP A 27 -20.21 18.40 23.00
C ASP A 27 -19.96 16.92 22.74
N ALA A 28 -18.70 16.51 22.89
CA ALA A 28 -18.31 15.09 22.89
C ALA A 28 -19.02 14.25 23.99
N SER A 29 -19.76 14.87 24.92
CA SER A 29 -20.55 14.23 25.97
C SER A 29 -22.04 14.10 25.62
N PHE A 30 -22.45 14.43 24.38
CA PHE A 30 -23.86 14.41 23.99
C PHE A 30 -24.53 13.04 24.23
N GLU A 31 -25.84 13.05 24.49
CA GLU A 31 -26.68 11.86 24.48
C GLU A 31 -27.88 12.06 23.53
N SER A 32 -28.13 11.08 22.65
CA SER A 32 -29.37 11.02 21.86
C SER A 32 -30.19 9.77 22.21
N SER A 33 -31.32 9.56 21.53
CA SER A 33 -32.10 8.32 21.56
C SER A 33 -31.22 7.10 21.24
N HIS A 34 -30.45 7.18 20.16
CA HIS A 34 -29.69 6.06 19.60
C HIS A 34 -28.20 6.06 19.99
N PHE A 35 -27.60 7.22 20.28
CA PHE A 35 -26.14 7.36 20.40
C PHE A 35 -25.72 8.07 21.70
N SER A 36 -24.40 8.06 21.93
CA SER A 36 -23.70 8.88 22.93
C SER A 36 -22.32 9.25 22.39
N GLY A 37 -21.87 10.47 22.66
CA GLY A 37 -20.55 10.93 22.26
C GLY A 37 -19.40 10.25 23.01
N SER A 38 -18.22 10.33 22.40
CA SER A 38 -16.96 9.72 22.84
C SER A 38 -16.48 10.14 24.25
N GLY A 39 -16.82 11.36 24.68
CA GLY A 39 -16.52 11.93 26.00
C GLY A 39 -17.19 11.20 27.17
N ASN A 40 -18.34 10.56 26.93
CA ASN A 40 -18.95 9.68 27.94
C ASN A 40 -18.21 8.34 28.06
N CYS A 41 -17.57 7.87 26.98
CA CYS A 41 -16.76 6.65 26.97
C CYS A 41 -15.39 6.87 27.63
N SER A 42 -14.74 8.01 27.41
CA SER A 42 -13.38 8.30 27.93
C SER A 42 -13.30 8.22 29.45
N GLN A 43 -14.37 8.58 30.18
CA GLN A 43 -14.47 8.47 31.64
C GLN A 43 -14.15 7.08 32.21
N CYS A 44 -14.31 6.03 31.40
CA CYS A 44 -14.01 4.65 31.75
C CYS A 44 -12.90 4.03 30.89
N HIS A 45 -12.71 4.49 29.65
CA HIS A 45 -11.83 3.85 28.66
C HIS A 45 -10.51 4.61 28.39
N ASP A 46 -10.33 5.79 28.98
CA ASP A 46 -9.03 6.47 29.06
C ASP A 46 -8.42 6.34 30.47
N GLY A 47 -7.12 6.64 30.58
CA GLY A 47 -6.31 6.33 31.77
C GLY A 47 -5.88 4.86 31.83
N LEU A 48 -5.85 4.17 30.69
CA LEU A 48 -5.41 2.78 30.57
C LEU A 48 -3.91 2.72 30.25
N SER A 49 -3.21 1.79 30.88
CA SER A 49 -1.79 1.49 30.61
C SER A 49 -1.53 0.01 30.39
N ASP A 50 -0.50 -0.30 29.60
CA ASP A 50 0.02 -1.67 29.43
C ASP A 50 0.93 -2.10 30.61
N ALA A 51 1.42 -3.34 30.56
CA ALA A 51 2.31 -3.89 31.59
C ALA A 51 3.69 -3.19 31.68
N LYS A 52 4.04 -2.34 30.71
CA LYS A 52 5.26 -1.52 30.69
C LYS A 52 4.98 -0.06 31.08
N GLY A 53 3.73 0.26 31.43
CA GLY A 53 3.28 1.60 31.81
C GLY A 53 2.97 2.52 30.62
N LYS A 54 2.99 2.03 29.38
CA LYS A 54 2.65 2.85 28.20
C LYS A 54 1.15 3.11 28.15
N ASP A 55 0.77 4.36 27.90
CA ASP A 55 -0.61 4.79 27.68
C ASP A 55 -1.23 4.10 26.46
N ILE A 56 -2.41 3.51 26.67
CA ILE A 56 -3.23 2.79 25.69
C ILE A 56 -4.72 3.18 25.78
N SER A 57 -4.99 4.36 26.34
CA SER A 57 -6.31 5.00 26.45
C SER A 57 -7.07 4.98 25.10
N ILE A 58 -8.30 4.46 25.09
CA ILE A 58 -9.02 4.13 23.84
C ILE A 58 -9.46 5.39 23.09
N VAL A 59 -10.15 6.30 23.77
CA VAL A 59 -10.73 7.51 23.14
C VAL A 59 -9.62 8.47 22.77
N LYS A 60 -8.61 8.63 23.63
CA LYS A 60 -7.40 9.38 23.30
C LYS A 60 -6.73 8.89 22.02
N ASN A 61 -6.47 7.58 21.86
CA ASN A 61 -5.87 7.02 20.64
C ASN A 61 -6.77 7.17 19.41
N TRP A 62 -8.09 7.08 19.56
CA TRP A 62 -9.04 7.30 18.47
C TRP A 62 -9.15 8.76 18.05
N SER A 63 -9.01 9.73 18.98
CA SER A 63 -9.27 11.16 18.76
C SER A 63 -8.38 11.84 17.71
N THR A 64 -7.19 11.29 17.44
CA THR A 64 -6.26 11.77 16.41
C THR A 64 -6.37 10.99 15.08
N SER A 65 -7.23 9.98 15.01
CA SER A 65 -7.48 9.20 13.80
C SER A 65 -8.37 9.95 12.80
N MET A 66 -8.37 9.51 11.54
CA MET A 66 -9.34 10.00 10.55
C MET A 66 -10.79 9.58 10.84
N MET A 67 -11.03 8.60 11.74
CA MET A 67 -12.39 8.20 12.14
C MET A 67 -13.03 9.26 13.06
N ALA A 68 -12.30 9.77 14.06
CA ALA A 68 -12.74 10.87 14.92
C ALA A 68 -12.87 12.23 14.22
N ASN A 69 -12.18 12.37 13.08
CA ASN A 69 -12.10 13.62 12.32
C ASN A 69 -12.79 13.51 10.94
N SER A 70 -13.55 12.45 10.69
CA SER A 70 -14.22 12.12 9.42
C SER A 70 -15.16 13.21 8.90
N THR A 71 -15.93 13.84 9.79
CA THR A 71 -16.80 15.01 9.50
C THR A 71 -16.06 16.34 9.62
N ARG A 72 -14.88 16.35 10.26
CA ARG A 72 -14.02 17.54 10.41
C ARG A 72 -13.08 17.73 9.23
N ASP A 73 -12.77 16.65 8.49
CA ASP A 73 -11.92 16.62 7.31
C ASP A 73 -12.36 17.70 6.29
N PRO A 74 -11.54 18.75 6.08
CA PRO A 74 -11.90 19.85 5.19
C PRO A 74 -11.83 19.46 3.70
N TYR A 75 -11.10 18.40 3.33
CA TYR A 75 -11.11 17.88 1.95
C TYR A 75 -12.43 17.16 1.67
N TRP A 76 -12.93 16.35 2.62
CA TRP A 76 -14.27 15.78 2.53
C TRP A 76 -15.34 16.86 2.41
N ARG A 77 -15.31 17.89 3.28
CA ARG A 77 -16.26 19.02 3.20
C ARG A 77 -16.20 19.72 1.84
N ALA A 78 -15.01 20.08 1.38
CA ALA A 78 -14.82 20.73 0.09
C ALA A 78 -15.29 19.86 -1.09
N LYS A 79 -15.02 18.55 -1.04
CA LYS A 79 -15.41 17.63 -2.10
C LYS A 79 -16.93 17.44 -2.16
N VAL A 80 -17.59 17.22 -1.03
CA VAL A 80 -19.06 17.07 -1.02
C VAL A 80 -19.75 18.38 -1.39
N ALA A 81 -19.23 19.54 -0.97
CA ALA A 81 -19.74 20.84 -1.41
C ALA A 81 -19.58 21.05 -2.93
N SER A 82 -18.45 20.64 -3.52
CA SER A 82 -18.22 20.65 -4.97
C SER A 82 -19.15 19.69 -5.72
N GLU A 83 -19.37 18.45 -5.23
CA GLU A 83 -20.33 17.53 -5.85
C GLU A 83 -21.79 18.04 -5.77
N LEU A 84 -22.18 18.68 -4.67
CA LEU A 84 -23.49 19.34 -4.51
C LEU A 84 -23.64 20.56 -5.45
N HIS A 85 -22.57 21.34 -5.63
CA HIS A 85 -22.54 22.47 -6.56
C HIS A 85 -22.65 22.02 -8.03
N ARG A 86 -21.95 20.93 -8.38
CA ARG A 86 -21.96 20.32 -9.73
C ARG A 86 -23.27 19.60 -10.05
N ASN A 87 -23.91 18.94 -9.07
CA ASN A 87 -25.06 18.05 -9.29
C ASN A 87 -26.25 18.34 -8.33
N PRO A 88 -26.79 19.57 -8.27
CA PRO A 88 -27.81 19.95 -7.29
C PRO A 88 -29.14 19.16 -7.40
N SER A 89 -29.41 18.56 -8.57
CA SER A 89 -30.57 17.72 -8.86
C SER A 89 -30.61 16.38 -8.10
N VAL A 90 -29.47 15.94 -7.57
CA VAL A 90 -29.30 14.68 -6.81
C VAL A 90 -28.73 14.94 -5.41
N SER A 91 -29.08 16.10 -4.85
CA SER A 91 -28.53 16.59 -3.60
C SER A 91 -28.96 15.75 -2.38
N ALA A 92 -30.15 15.12 -2.39
CA ALA A 92 -30.58 14.20 -1.34
C ALA A 92 -29.69 12.93 -1.33
N GLU A 93 -29.41 12.37 -2.50
CA GLU A 93 -28.55 11.20 -2.68
C GLU A 93 -27.11 11.50 -2.24
N ILE A 94 -26.55 12.67 -2.60
CA ILE A 94 -25.22 13.09 -2.15
C ILE A 94 -25.16 13.26 -0.63
N ASN A 95 -26.11 14.01 -0.04
CA ASN A 95 -26.11 14.27 1.39
C ASN A 95 -26.25 12.98 2.20
N ASP A 96 -27.09 12.02 1.77
CA ASP A 96 -27.16 10.70 2.41
C ASP A 96 -25.88 9.89 2.20
N LYS A 97 -25.54 9.56 0.93
CA LYS A 97 -24.47 8.61 0.59
C LYS A 97 -23.13 9.02 1.21
N CYS A 98 -22.77 10.29 1.15
CA CYS A 98 -21.50 10.80 1.70
C CYS A 98 -21.47 10.88 3.23
N SER A 99 -22.63 11.02 3.90
CA SER A 99 -22.67 11.14 5.37
C SER A 99 -22.85 9.82 6.10
N ARG A 100 -23.36 8.75 5.46
CA ARG A 100 -23.40 7.38 6.03
C ARG A 100 -22.06 6.93 6.61
N CYS A 101 -20.97 7.15 5.87
CA CYS A 101 -19.64 6.69 6.28
C CYS A 101 -18.84 7.75 7.06
N HIS A 102 -19.12 9.05 6.88
CA HIS A 102 -18.38 10.13 7.53
C HIS A 102 -19.04 10.65 8.82
N ALA A 103 -20.37 10.80 8.84
CA ALA A 103 -21.14 11.28 9.98
C ALA A 103 -22.22 10.25 10.40
N PRO A 104 -21.84 8.98 10.67
CA PRO A 104 -22.77 7.85 10.76
C PRO A 104 -23.88 8.05 11.81
N MET A 105 -23.54 8.61 12.97
CA MET A 105 -24.52 8.81 14.05
C MET A 105 -25.57 9.87 13.72
N ALA A 106 -25.19 10.93 13.00
CA ALA A 106 -26.13 11.94 12.54
C ALA A 106 -27.02 11.41 11.41
N ASN A 107 -26.42 10.82 10.37
CA ASN A 107 -27.16 10.22 9.24
C ASN A 107 -28.22 9.20 9.73
N GLU A 108 -27.82 8.30 10.62
CA GLU A 108 -28.70 7.26 11.16
C GLU A 108 -29.79 7.80 12.10
N THR A 109 -29.49 8.83 12.90
CA THR A 109 -30.51 9.49 13.73
C THR A 109 -31.54 10.22 12.87
N MET A 110 -31.09 10.97 11.86
CA MET A 110 -31.96 11.70 10.93
C MET A 110 -32.92 10.74 10.20
N LYS A 111 -32.42 9.63 9.67
CA LYS A 111 -33.23 8.58 9.04
C LYS A 111 -34.29 8.00 9.98
N LYS A 112 -33.90 7.62 11.20
CA LYS A 112 -34.81 7.02 12.19
C LYS A 112 -35.90 7.97 12.67
N GLU A 113 -35.68 9.27 12.57
CA GLU A 113 -36.65 10.32 12.89
C GLU A 113 -37.41 10.84 11.66
N GLY A 114 -37.17 10.28 10.46
CA GLY A 114 -37.86 10.65 9.23
C GLY A 114 -37.46 12.01 8.66
N VAL A 115 -36.25 12.48 8.97
CA VAL A 115 -35.73 13.79 8.55
C VAL A 115 -34.74 13.62 7.39
N GLU A 116 -34.96 14.37 6.31
CA GLU A 116 -34.06 14.40 5.15
C GLU A 116 -32.66 14.88 5.55
N VAL A 117 -31.64 14.17 5.07
CA VAL A 117 -30.24 14.44 5.46
C VAL A 117 -29.73 15.67 4.70
N SER A 118 -29.16 16.62 5.44
CA SER A 118 -28.45 17.76 4.89
C SER A 118 -27.19 18.03 5.70
N ILE A 119 -26.08 18.25 4.99
CA ILE A 119 -24.75 18.47 5.56
C ILE A 119 -24.52 19.96 5.84
N PHE A 120 -24.79 20.82 4.85
CA PHE A 120 -24.44 22.25 4.85
C PHE A 120 -25.65 23.19 5.10
N GLY A 121 -25.40 24.50 5.27
CA GLY A 121 -26.45 25.50 5.48
C GLY A 121 -27.10 25.41 6.86
N GLU A 122 -28.36 24.96 6.92
CA GLU A 122 -29.04 24.59 8.18
C GLU A 122 -28.94 23.08 8.48
N GLY A 123 -28.17 22.33 7.67
CA GLY A 123 -27.78 20.93 7.90
C GLY A 123 -26.86 20.72 9.11
N PHE A 124 -26.39 19.49 9.31
CA PHE A 124 -25.74 19.10 10.57
C PHE A 124 -24.38 19.78 10.85
N LEU A 125 -23.71 20.39 9.87
CA LEU A 125 -22.49 21.19 10.13
C LEU A 125 -22.79 22.56 10.78
N ASN A 126 -24.06 22.99 10.84
CA ASN A 126 -24.48 24.19 11.56
C ASN A 126 -24.48 23.93 13.07
N THR A 127 -23.74 24.74 13.84
CA THR A 127 -23.60 24.59 15.31
C THR A 127 -24.90 24.71 16.11
N ARG A 128 -25.99 25.17 15.48
CA ARG A 128 -27.34 25.26 16.08
C ARG A 128 -28.23 24.06 15.73
N ASN A 129 -27.78 23.15 14.87
CA ASN A 129 -28.53 21.96 14.47
C ASN A 129 -28.39 20.86 15.54
N ARG A 130 -29.49 20.25 15.98
CA ARG A 130 -29.50 19.23 17.05
C ARG A 130 -28.78 17.91 16.72
N TYR A 131 -28.32 17.71 15.49
CA TYR A 131 -27.48 16.58 15.09
C TYR A 131 -25.99 16.94 15.05
N HIS A 132 -25.61 18.19 15.36
CA HIS A 132 -24.25 18.71 15.19
C HIS A 132 -23.21 17.90 15.96
N ASP A 133 -23.40 17.69 17.27
CA ASP A 133 -22.45 16.97 18.11
C ASP A 133 -22.28 15.51 17.64
N ALA A 134 -23.38 14.87 17.26
CA ALA A 134 -23.39 13.51 16.70
C ALA A 134 -22.74 13.41 15.31
N ALA A 135 -22.73 14.49 14.53
CA ALA A 135 -22.01 14.55 13.26
C ALA A 135 -20.52 14.79 13.49
N ILE A 136 -20.17 15.76 14.33
CA ILE A 136 -18.81 16.23 14.55
C ILE A 136 -17.95 15.21 15.32
N ASP A 137 -18.53 14.44 16.24
CA ASP A 137 -17.87 13.28 16.89
C ASP A 137 -17.58 12.12 15.90
N GLY A 138 -18.10 12.18 14.67
CA GLY A 138 -17.66 11.38 13.52
C GLY A 138 -17.97 9.89 13.62
N VAL A 139 -17.03 9.05 13.16
CA VAL A 139 -17.08 7.58 13.26
C VAL A 139 -16.67 7.18 14.67
N SER A 140 -17.59 7.42 15.62
CA SER A 140 -17.39 7.32 17.06
C SER A 140 -17.70 5.94 17.64
N CYS A 141 -17.38 5.78 18.92
CA CYS A 141 -17.54 4.55 19.70
C CYS A 141 -18.95 3.95 19.55
N THR A 142 -20.01 4.77 19.70
CA THR A 142 -21.40 4.27 19.64
C THR A 142 -21.96 4.12 18.23
N ALA A 143 -21.24 4.52 17.18
CA ALA A 143 -21.50 4.03 15.82
C ALA A 143 -20.98 2.59 15.68
N CYS A 144 -19.65 2.40 15.76
CA CYS A 144 -19.00 1.13 15.50
C CYS A 144 -19.49 0.00 16.45
N HIS A 145 -19.58 0.27 17.75
CA HIS A 145 -20.00 -0.76 18.72
C HIS A 145 -21.51 -1.06 18.71
N GLN A 146 -22.33 -0.38 17.90
CA GLN A 146 -23.75 -0.71 17.70
C GLN A 146 -24.06 -1.42 16.38
N ILE A 147 -23.11 -1.52 15.44
CA ILE A 147 -23.28 -2.30 14.21
C ILE A 147 -23.59 -3.75 14.62
N ALA A 148 -24.79 -4.22 14.26
CA ALA A 148 -25.22 -5.59 14.47
C ALA A 148 -24.70 -6.49 13.34
N ASP A 149 -24.51 -7.77 13.66
CA ASP A 149 -24.41 -8.82 12.66
C ASP A 149 -25.81 -9.29 12.30
N ASP A 150 -26.26 -8.92 11.10
CA ASP A 150 -27.55 -9.27 10.50
C ASP A 150 -27.40 -10.25 9.31
N GLY A 151 -26.18 -10.71 9.04
CA GLY A 151 -25.83 -11.53 7.88
C GLY A 151 -25.39 -10.77 6.61
N ASN A 152 -25.47 -9.43 6.58
CA ASN A 152 -25.09 -8.61 5.42
C ASN A 152 -23.62 -8.09 5.50
N LEU A 153 -22.94 -8.30 6.63
CA LEU A 153 -21.54 -7.89 6.79
C LEU A 153 -20.64 -8.62 5.79
N GLY A 154 -19.88 -7.87 4.99
CA GLY A 154 -19.06 -8.42 3.92
C GLY A 154 -19.80 -8.70 2.59
N THR A 155 -21.10 -8.42 2.49
CA THR A 155 -21.90 -8.60 1.26
C THR A 155 -22.21 -7.26 0.55
N LEU A 156 -22.69 -7.32 -0.69
CA LEU A 156 -23.04 -6.13 -1.49
C LEU A 156 -24.12 -5.28 -0.82
N GLU A 157 -25.03 -5.93 -0.10
CA GLU A 157 -26.13 -5.34 0.64
C GLU A 157 -25.64 -4.55 1.87
N GLY A 158 -24.55 -4.98 2.53
CA GLY A 158 -23.97 -4.31 3.70
C GLY A 158 -22.86 -3.28 3.39
N PHE A 159 -22.33 -3.28 2.16
CA PHE A 159 -21.36 -2.30 1.68
C PHE A 159 -21.95 -0.87 1.59
N SER A 160 -21.09 0.13 1.35
CA SER A 160 -21.49 1.54 1.11
C SER A 160 -22.33 2.17 2.25
N GLY A 161 -22.01 1.83 3.49
CA GLY A 161 -22.64 2.36 4.69
C GLY A 161 -24.04 1.79 4.99
N ASN A 162 -24.36 0.61 4.48
CA ASN A 162 -25.62 -0.11 4.76
C ASN A 162 -25.46 -1.07 5.97
N TYR A 163 -24.89 -0.60 7.07
CA TYR A 163 -24.82 -1.36 8.33
C TYR A 163 -26.18 -1.32 9.06
N THR A 164 -26.52 -2.34 9.84
CA THR A 164 -27.70 -2.34 10.71
C THR A 164 -27.35 -1.85 12.12
N ILE A 165 -28.02 -0.80 12.59
CA ILE A 165 -28.04 -0.40 14.01
C ILE A 165 -29.48 -0.55 14.53
N LEU A 166 -29.66 -1.34 15.59
CA LEU A 166 -30.99 -1.65 16.11
C LEU A 166 -31.58 -0.52 16.99
N SER A 167 -32.91 -0.39 17.00
CA SER A 167 -33.65 0.58 17.82
C SER A 167 -34.25 -0.08 19.06
N TYR A 168 -34.19 0.60 20.21
CA TYR A 168 -34.64 0.09 21.51
C TYR A 168 -35.47 1.14 22.24
N SER A 169 -36.55 0.72 22.90
CA SER A 169 -37.43 1.62 23.67
C SER A 169 -36.77 2.14 24.95
N ASN A 170 -35.88 1.35 25.58
CA ASN A 170 -35.06 1.80 26.70
C ASN A 170 -33.61 1.95 26.23
N LYS A 171 -32.96 3.08 26.55
CA LYS A 171 -31.53 3.30 26.26
C LYS A 171 -30.64 2.14 26.75
N VAL A 172 -30.90 1.62 27.94
CA VAL A 172 -30.10 0.55 28.57
C VAL A 172 -30.04 -0.76 27.75
N ASP A 173 -31.03 -1.03 26.91
CA ASP A 173 -31.09 -2.25 26.10
C ASP A 173 -30.21 -2.17 24.84
N ARG A 174 -29.76 -0.96 24.46
CA ARG A 174 -28.83 -0.74 23.34
C ARG A 174 -27.55 -1.58 23.51
N PRO A 175 -27.12 -2.37 22.52
CA PRO A 175 -25.92 -3.18 22.60
C PRO A 175 -24.66 -2.30 22.56
N ALA A 176 -23.58 -2.79 23.16
CA ALA A 176 -22.22 -2.40 22.81
C ALA A 176 -21.43 -3.66 22.51
N TYR A 177 -21.33 -4.03 21.23
CA TYR A 177 -20.66 -5.24 20.76
C TYR A 177 -19.14 -5.13 20.85
N GLY A 178 -18.46 -6.22 21.23
CA GLY A 178 -17.01 -6.30 21.16
C GLY A 178 -16.48 -7.73 21.27
N GLN A 179 -15.18 -7.89 21.00
CA GLN A 179 -14.46 -9.17 20.91
C GLN A 179 -14.44 -10.04 22.17
N TYR A 180 -14.99 -9.57 23.29
CA TYR A 180 -14.85 -10.20 24.60
C TYR A 180 -16.13 -10.89 25.08
N ALA A 181 -16.07 -12.21 25.23
CA ALA A 181 -17.10 -12.98 25.93
C ALA A 181 -17.27 -12.52 27.39
N ASN A 182 -18.51 -12.60 27.89
CA ASN A 182 -18.88 -12.29 29.27
C ASN A 182 -18.35 -10.92 29.79
N PRO A 183 -18.76 -9.78 29.20
CA PRO A 183 -18.44 -8.45 29.72
C PRO A 183 -19.30 -8.12 30.96
N MET A 184 -18.78 -7.28 31.86
CA MET A 184 -19.55 -6.79 33.01
C MET A 184 -20.58 -5.75 32.56
N ARG A 185 -21.87 -6.11 32.59
CA ARG A 185 -22.96 -5.25 32.08
C ARG A 185 -23.25 -4.01 32.95
N ARG A 186 -23.46 -4.21 34.26
CA ARG A 186 -23.91 -3.15 35.19
C ARG A 186 -23.11 -1.84 35.15
N PRO A 187 -21.75 -1.83 35.06
CA PRO A 187 -20.99 -0.59 34.97
C PRO A 187 -21.41 0.31 33.80
N MET A 188 -21.49 -0.22 32.58
CA MET A 188 -21.88 0.56 31.39
C MET A 188 -23.38 0.90 31.41
N GLN A 189 -24.22 -0.04 31.83
CA GLN A 189 -25.66 0.20 31.99
C GLN A 189 -25.95 1.37 32.92
N ASN A 190 -25.21 1.49 34.03
CA ASN A 190 -25.39 2.54 35.03
C ASN A 190 -24.75 3.90 34.69
N ASN A 191 -23.72 3.94 33.82
CA ASN A 191 -22.95 5.17 33.55
C ASN A 191 -23.23 5.78 32.17
N VAL A 192 -23.49 4.96 31.14
CA VAL A 192 -23.70 5.42 29.74
C VAL A 192 -24.97 4.84 29.10
N GLN A 193 -25.72 4.02 29.84
CA GLN A 193 -26.94 3.37 29.36
C GLN A 193 -26.72 2.59 28.05
N PHE A 194 -25.74 1.68 28.06
CA PHE A 194 -25.54 0.64 27.05
C PHE A 194 -25.28 -0.70 27.73
N THR A 195 -25.76 -1.79 27.14
CA THR A 195 -25.48 -3.16 27.58
C THR A 195 -24.35 -3.76 26.75
N PRO A 196 -23.14 -3.98 27.30
CA PRO A 196 -22.06 -4.61 26.55
C PRO A 196 -22.37 -6.08 26.28
N GLN A 197 -22.05 -6.51 25.06
CA GLN A 197 -22.31 -7.86 24.55
C GLN A 197 -21.10 -8.37 23.76
N HIS A 198 -20.99 -9.69 23.65
CA HIS A 198 -20.02 -10.29 22.74
C HIS A 198 -20.52 -10.15 21.30
N GLY A 199 -19.68 -9.67 20.39
CA GLY A 199 -19.94 -9.62 18.96
C GLY A 199 -18.71 -10.08 18.20
N ALA A 200 -18.73 -11.32 17.69
CA ALA A 200 -17.58 -11.93 17.04
C ALA A 200 -17.15 -11.17 15.77
N HIS A 201 -18.15 -10.64 15.04
CA HIS A 201 -17.98 -9.79 13.86
C HIS A 201 -17.06 -8.59 14.08
N THR A 202 -16.98 -8.07 15.31
CA THR A 202 -16.10 -6.93 15.64
C THR A 202 -14.60 -7.20 15.47
N SER A 203 -14.20 -8.48 15.36
CA SER A 203 -12.83 -8.91 15.08
C SER A 203 -12.59 -9.32 13.61
N THR A 204 -13.58 -9.18 12.73
CA THR A 204 -13.58 -9.68 11.34
C THR A 204 -13.55 -8.53 10.32
N SER A 205 -12.92 -8.74 9.16
CA SER A 205 -12.74 -7.70 8.12
C SER A 205 -14.06 -7.18 7.56
N GLU A 206 -15.10 -8.01 7.63
CA GLU A 206 -16.46 -7.84 7.14
C GLU A 206 -17.18 -6.67 7.84
N MET A 207 -16.84 -6.40 9.11
CA MET A 207 -17.29 -5.19 9.81
C MET A 207 -16.71 -3.92 9.17
N CYS A 208 -15.41 -3.93 8.86
CA CYS A 208 -14.74 -2.80 8.21
C CYS A 208 -15.28 -2.57 6.79
N ALA A 209 -15.64 -3.65 6.08
CA ALA A 209 -16.16 -3.62 4.72
C ALA A 209 -17.43 -2.75 4.55
N THR A 210 -18.21 -2.55 5.61
CA THR A 210 -19.39 -1.67 5.58
C THR A 210 -19.07 -0.25 5.10
N CYS A 211 -17.95 0.32 5.54
CA CYS A 211 -17.47 1.64 5.13
C CYS A 211 -16.18 1.60 4.27
N HIS A 212 -15.51 0.45 4.17
CA HIS A 212 -14.29 0.24 3.36
C HIS A 212 -14.52 -0.69 2.16
N ASN A 213 -15.75 -0.75 1.68
CA ASN A 213 -16.12 -1.17 0.34
C ASN A 213 -17.28 -0.23 -0.09
N VAL A 214 -16.98 0.78 -0.90
CA VAL A 214 -17.88 1.87 -1.27
C VAL A 214 -18.06 1.90 -2.77
N LYS A 215 -19.32 1.78 -3.19
CA LYS A 215 -19.77 2.08 -4.54
C LYS A 215 -20.67 3.32 -4.50
N THR A 216 -20.71 4.10 -5.57
CA THR A 216 -21.50 5.35 -5.65
C THR A 216 -22.39 5.40 -6.89
N PRO A 217 -23.62 5.96 -6.77
CA PRO A 217 -24.45 6.21 -7.94
C PRO A 217 -23.83 7.35 -8.75
N PHE A 218 -23.86 7.23 -10.07
CA PHE A 218 -23.27 8.23 -10.97
C PHE A 218 -24.29 8.74 -12.00
N VAL A 219 -24.07 9.98 -12.44
CA VAL A 219 -24.92 10.73 -13.36
C VAL A 219 -24.29 10.89 -14.74
N ASP A 220 -25.12 11.02 -15.78
CA ASP A 220 -24.71 11.42 -17.12
C ASP A 220 -24.40 12.93 -17.22
N ALA A 221 -24.05 13.40 -18.42
CA ALA A 221 -23.79 14.82 -18.69
C ALA A 221 -25.00 15.76 -18.47
N THR A 222 -26.19 15.23 -18.21
CA THR A 222 -27.40 16.00 -17.89
C THR A 222 -27.72 16.04 -16.39
N GLY A 223 -26.90 15.41 -15.54
CA GLY A 223 -27.13 15.33 -14.10
C GLY A 223 -28.18 14.29 -13.68
N LYS A 224 -28.50 13.33 -14.57
CA LYS A 224 -29.44 12.23 -14.33
C LYS A 224 -28.67 10.95 -13.96
N ILE A 225 -29.09 10.26 -12.89
CA ILE A 225 -28.51 8.98 -12.44
C ILE A 225 -28.66 7.89 -13.53
N VAL A 226 -27.57 7.15 -13.78
CA VAL A 226 -27.45 6.11 -14.81
C VAL A 226 -27.31 4.70 -14.20
N SER A 227 -26.66 4.58 -13.04
CA SER A 227 -26.60 3.35 -12.25
C SER A 227 -28.01 2.92 -11.82
N THR A 228 -28.38 1.66 -12.08
CA THR A 228 -29.74 1.11 -11.85
C THR A 228 -29.80 0.05 -10.75
N THR A 229 -28.66 -0.54 -10.38
CA THR A 229 -28.48 -1.53 -9.31
C THR A 229 -27.16 -1.30 -8.57
N LEU A 230 -26.97 -1.92 -7.39
CA LEU A 230 -25.73 -1.82 -6.61
C LEU A 230 -24.50 -2.39 -7.34
N GLU A 231 -24.70 -3.42 -8.16
CA GLU A 231 -23.67 -3.97 -9.06
C GLU A 231 -23.22 -2.93 -10.10
N SER A 232 -24.15 -2.09 -10.56
CA SER A 232 -23.90 -1.06 -11.58
C SER A 232 -23.43 0.30 -11.02
N GLU A 233 -23.40 0.50 -9.70
CA GLU A 233 -22.78 1.68 -9.10
C GLU A 233 -21.27 1.71 -9.38
N PHE A 234 -20.67 2.90 -9.41
CA PHE A 234 -19.24 3.08 -9.65
C PHE A 234 -18.41 2.64 -8.42
N PRO A 235 -17.40 1.76 -8.57
CA PRO A 235 -16.61 1.23 -7.46
C PRO A 235 -15.55 2.22 -6.96
N GLU A 236 -15.98 3.27 -6.26
CA GLU A 236 -15.11 4.34 -5.72
C GLU A 236 -13.98 3.85 -4.82
N GLN A 237 -14.27 2.94 -3.89
CA GLN A 237 -13.29 2.44 -2.92
C GLN A 237 -13.50 0.95 -2.65
N MET A 238 -12.60 0.10 -3.14
CA MET A 238 -12.74 -1.36 -2.95
C MET A 238 -11.70 -2.04 -2.01
N PRO A 239 -11.17 -1.43 -0.92
CA PRO A 239 -10.15 -2.06 -0.07
C PRO A 239 -10.50 -3.47 0.43
N TYR A 240 -11.75 -3.71 0.84
CA TYR A 240 -12.17 -5.04 1.29
C TYR A 240 -12.20 -6.06 0.16
N SER A 241 -12.73 -5.71 -1.02
CA SER A 241 -12.69 -6.61 -2.18
C SER A 241 -11.27 -6.84 -2.71
N GLU A 242 -10.39 -5.84 -2.67
CA GLU A 242 -8.96 -5.98 -2.98
C GLU A 242 -8.26 -6.93 -2.00
N TRP A 243 -8.59 -6.84 -0.70
CA TRP A 243 -8.08 -7.75 0.34
C TRP A 243 -8.62 -9.18 0.19
N ASN A 244 -9.92 -9.33 -0.10
CA ASN A 244 -10.55 -10.64 -0.28
C ASN A 244 -10.06 -11.36 -1.56
N HIS A 245 -9.49 -10.62 -2.52
CA HIS A 245 -8.81 -11.17 -3.71
C HIS A 245 -7.28 -11.27 -3.53
N SER A 246 -6.79 -11.39 -2.29
CA SER A 246 -5.36 -11.53 -1.96
C SER A 246 -5.11 -12.75 -1.07
N ASP A 247 -3.84 -13.11 -0.82
CA ASP A 247 -3.47 -14.13 0.16
C ASP A 247 -3.70 -13.73 1.63
N PHE A 248 -4.12 -12.49 1.92
CA PHE A 248 -4.43 -12.04 3.28
C PHE A 248 -5.88 -12.29 3.70
N ARG A 249 -6.75 -12.71 2.76
CA ARG A 249 -8.13 -13.17 3.02
C ARG A 249 -8.18 -14.36 3.98
N VAL A 250 -9.38 -14.66 4.50
CA VAL A 250 -9.62 -15.89 5.29
C VAL A 250 -9.31 -17.14 4.46
N GLY A 251 -8.48 -18.04 4.99
CA GLY A 251 -7.97 -19.21 4.28
C GLY A 251 -6.85 -18.94 3.26
N GLY A 252 -6.33 -17.71 3.18
CA GLY A 252 -5.20 -17.34 2.35
C GLY A 252 -3.83 -17.65 2.98
N LEU A 253 -2.78 -17.74 2.17
CA LEU A 253 -1.42 -18.10 2.62
C LEU A 253 -0.77 -17.09 3.59
N LYS A 254 -1.35 -15.90 3.71
CA LYS A 254 -0.93 -14.80 4.59
C LYS A 254 -2.10 -14.26 5.42
N GLU A 255 -3.10 -15.09 5.73
CA GLU A 255 -4.36 -14.70 6.40
C GLU A 255 -4.14 -13.68 7.53
N LYS A 256 -4.75 -12.50 7.37
CA LYS A 256 -4.67 -11.40 8.34
C LYS A 256 -5.82 -10.42 8.13
N SER A 257 -6.71 -10.30 9.11
CA SER A 257 -7.85 -9.37 9.04
C SER A 257 -7.43 -7.90 9.09
N CYS A 258 -8.33 -7.00 8.68
CA CYS A 258 -8.12 -5.56 8.76
C CYS A 258 -7.68 -5.11 10.17
N GLN A 259 -8.33 -5.62 11.22
CA GLN A 259 -7.99 -5.34 12.62
C GLN A 259 -6.57 -5.79 12.98
N ALA A 260 -6.10 -6.92 12.46
CA ALA A 260 -4.77 -7.45 12.76
C ALA A 260 -3.62 -6.60 12.16
N CYS A 261 -3.91 -5.71 11.22
CA CYS A 261 -2.99 -4.66 10.74
C CYS A 261 -3.27 -3.29 11.37
N HIS A 262 -4.51 -2.79 11.30
CA HIS A 262 -4.86 -1.40 11.61
C HIS A 262 -5.27 -1.16 13.07
N MET A 263 -5.52 -2.22 13.85
CA MET A 263 -5.77 -2.17 15.30
C MET A 263 -4.77 -3.05 16.08
N PRO A 264 -3.45 -2.91 15.87
CA PRO A 264 -2.45 -3.88 16.28
C PRO A 264 -2.46 -4.10 17.80
N LYS A 265 -2.54 -5.37 18.22
CA LYS A 265 -2.70 -5.79 19.62
C LYS A 265 -1.61 -5.24 20.56
N VAL A 266 -1.95 -5.06 21.83
CA VAL A 266 -0.99 -4.82 22.93
C VAL A 266 -0.41 -6.15 23.39
N GLU A 267 0.85 -6.14 23.83
CA GLU A 267 1.51 -7.32 24.41
C GLU A 267 0.99 -7.59 25.83
N GLY A 268 0.59 -8.84 26.11
CA GLY A 268 0.09 -9.25 27.41
C GLY A 268 -1.35 -8.85 27.70
N ASN A 269 -1.73 -8.85 28.98
CA ASN A 269 -3.12 -8.62 29.41
C ASN A 269 -3.34 -7.17 29.85
N VAL A 270 -4.45 -6.58 29.40
CA VAL A 270 -4.82 -5.18 29.62
C VAL A 270 -6.22 -5.08 30.23
N LYS A 271 -6.43 -4.14 31.17
CA LYS A 271 -7.80 -3.79 31.61
C LYS A 271 -8.53 -3.03 30.51
N ILE A 272 -9.73 -3.46 30.17
CA ILE A 272 -10.55 -2.81 29.13
C ILE A 272 -11.20 -1.50 29.57
N ALA A 273 -11.23 -1.23 30.88
CA ALA A 273 -11.75 0.00 31.49
C ALA A 273 -11.11 0.24 32.88
N THR A 274 -11.06 1.50 33.31
CA THR A 274 -10.63 1.94 34.65
C THR A 274 -11.75 1.78 35.70
N ARG A 275 -13.01 1.71 35.26
CA ARG A 275 -14.21 1.55 36.10
C ARG A 275 -14.93 0.25 35.74
N PRO A 276 -15.24 -0.66 36.70
CA PRO A 276 -14.88 -0.60 38.11
C PRO A 276 -13.37 -0.85 38.33
N MET A 277 -12.79 -0.29 39.39
CA MET A 277 -11.35 -0.41 39.69
C MET A 277 -10.86 -1.87 39.75
N ARG A 278 -11.70 -2.76 40.29
CA ARG A 278 -11.53 -4.22 40.26
C ARG A 278 -12.21 -4.80 39.01
N LEU A 279 -11.50 -4.69 37.90
CA LEU A 279 -11.81 -5.33 36.62
C LEU A 279 -10.56 -6.10 36.17
N ASP A 280 -10.75 -7.34 35.71
CA ASP A 280 -9.65 -8.21 35.30
C ASP A 280 -9.05 -7.79 33.96
N ALA A 281 -7.75 -8.00 33.82
CA ALA A 281 -7.01 -7.74 32.59
C ALA A 281 -7.21 -8.90 31.59
N ARG A 282 -7.44 -8.58 30.31
CA ARG A 282 -7.72 -9.53 29.23
C ARG A 282 -6.63 -9.49 28.15
N PRO A 283 -6.30 -10.62 27.51
CA PRO A 283 -5.35 -10.66 26.40
C PRO A 283 -5.93 -9.98 25.15
N ASP A 284 -5.11 -9.85 24.10
CA ASP A 284 -5.56 -9.48 22.75
C ASP A 284 -6.19 -8.08 22.59
N PHE A 285 -5.89 -7.15 23.51
CA PHE A 285 -6.42 -5.77 23.46
C PHE A 285 -5.97 -5.05 22.19
N ALA A 286 -6.93 -4.70 21.33
CA ALA A 286 -6.72 -4.02 20.05
C ALA A 286 -6.56 -2.50 20.24
N LYS A 287 -5.54 -1.89 19.64
CA LYS A 287 -5.31 -0.44 19.72
C LYS A 287 -6.26 0.32 18.79
N HIS A 288 -6.95 1.32 19.31
CA HIS A 288 -7.95 2.11 18.58
C HIS A 288 -7.35 3.34 17.88
N GLY A 289 -6.13 3.22 17.34
CA GLY A 289 -5.45 4.31 16.62
C GLY A 289 -5.83 4.44 15.14
N PHE A 290 -6.37 3.37 14.54
CA PHE A 290 -6.87 3.31 13.16
C PHE A 290 -5.91 3.96 12.13
N LEU A 291 -4.62 3.63 12.25
CA LEU A 291 -3.57 4.20 11.39
C LEU A 291 -3.77 3.76 9.94
N GLY A 292 -3.59 4.70 9.02
CA GLY A 292 -3.69 4.54 7.57
C GLY A 292 -2.74 5.51 6.89
N ALA A 293 -2.92 5.79 5.60
CA ALA A 293 -1.94 6.54 4.81
C ALA A 293 -2.03 8.09 4.91
N ASN A 294 -2.95 8.65 5.71
CA ASN A 294 -3.41 10.05 5.54
C ASN A 294 -2.64 11.11 6.36
N SER A 295 -1.30 11.04 6.41
CA SER A 295 -0.49 11.96 7.23
C SER A 295 -0.66 13.44 6.86
N MET A 296 -0.80 13.76 5.57
CA MET A 296 -1.09 15.12 5.10
C MET A 296 -2.36 15.70 5.72
N MET A 297 -3.42 14.89 5.86
CA MET A 297 -4.63 15.38 6.50
C MET A 297 -4.46 15.50 8.02
N MET A 298 -3.70 14.60 8.66
CA MET A 298 -3.36 14.74 10.08
C MET A 298 -2.57 16.04 10.36
N ASP A 299 -1.67 16.43 9.46
CA ASP A 299 -0.92 17.70 9.52
C ASP A 299 -1.84 18.92 9.34
N ILE A 300 -2.74 18.88 8.36
CA ILE A 300 -3.77 19.92 8.15
C ILE A 300 -4.69 20.04 9.37
N LEU A 301 -5.20 18.92 9.90
CA LEU A 301 -6.04 18.87 11.09
C LEU A 301 -5.31 19.45 12.31
N ASN A 302 -4.05 19.04 12.55
CA ASN A 302 -3.24 19.49 13.68
C ASN A 302 -2.89 20.99 13.64
N SER A 303 -2.60 21.50 12.45
CA SER A 303 -2.23 22.89 12.20
C SER A 303 -3.43 23.85 12.33
N ASN A 304 -4.65 23.38 12.04
CA ASN A 304 -5.87 24.20 11.98
C ASN A 304 -6.91 23.85 13.04
N ARG A 305 -6.50 23.18 14.14
CA ARG A 305 -7.40 22.63 15.18
C ARG A 305 -8.44 23.61 15.73
N SER A 306 -8.09 24.89 15.89
CA SER A 306 -9.04 25.90 16.43
C SER A 306 -10.11 26.34 15.43
N GLU A 307 -9.91 26.10 14.12
CA GLU A 307 -10.87 26.43 13.06
C GLU A 307 -11.75 25.21 12.69
N LEU A 308 -11.24 24.00 12.95
CA LEU A 308 -11.90 22.71 12.68
C LEU A 308 -12.56 22.08 13.92
N ASP A 309 -12.64 22.82 15.03
CA ASP A 309 -13.16 22.38 16.34
C ASP A 309 -12.52 21.07 16.86
N ILE A 310 -11.19 21.03 16.95
CA ILE A 310 -10.44 19.84 17.37
C ILE A 310 -9.77 20.08 18.74
N SER A 311 -10.36 19.52 19.79
CA SER A 311 -9.77 19.49 21.14
C SER A 311 -8.62 18.49 21.30
N ALA A 312 -8.50 17.52 20.39
CA ALA A 312 -7.50 16.45 20.44
C ALA A 312 -6.05 16.96 20.38
N THR A 313 -5.13 16.18 20.95
CA THR A 313 -3.68 16.43 20.97
C THR A 313 -2.91 15.13 20.72
N GLY A 314 -1.68 15.22 20.18
CA GLY A 314 -0.86 14.04 19.86
C GLY A 314 -0.91 13.61 18.38
N PHE A 315 -1.42 14.45 17.48
CA PHE A 315 -1.32 14.22 16.03
C PHE A 315 0.12 14.02 15.56
N ASP A 316 1.10 14.71 16.15
CA ASP A 316 2.53 14.56 15.78
C ASP A 316 3.01 13.11 15.95
N GLN A 317 2.62 12.46 17.05
CA GLN A 317 2.90 11.04 17.31
C GLN A 317 2.12 10.13 16.35
N SER A 318 0.88 10.51 16.01
CA SER A 318 0.03 9.76 15.07
C SER A 318 0.55 9.83 13.63
N ILE A 319 1.17 10.95 13.24
CA ILE A 319 1.90 11.16 11.98
C ILE A 319 3.18 10.31 11.97
N VAL A 320 3.95 10.32 13.07
CA VAL A 320 5.16 9.49 13.21
C VAL A 320 4.85 8.00 13.14
N ASP A 321 3.76 7.53 13.75
CA ASP A 321 3.36 6.12 13.68
C ASP A 321 2.64 5.77 12.38
N THR A 322 2.00 6.73 11.71
CA THR A 322 1.52 6.62 10.32
C THR A 322 2.68 6.43 9.34
N ARG A 323 3.77 7.21 9.49
CA ARG A 323 4.95 7.08 8.63
C ARG A 323 5.57 5.68 8.74
N LYS A 324 5.68 5.12 9.95
CA LYS A 324 6.15 3.74 10.15
C LYS A 324 5.26 2.68 9.50
N LEU A 325 3.95 2.91 9.47
CA LEU A 325 3.01 2.03 8.76
C LEU A 325 3.26 2.10 7.24
N LEU A 326 3.51 3.30 6.71
CA LEU A 326 3.83 3.53 5.29
C LEU A 326 5.21 2.95 4.90
N GLU A 327 6.23 3.16 5.71
CA GLU A 327 7.56 2.53 5.61
C GLU A 327 7.48 0.99 5.61
N SER A 328 6.46 0.41 6.26
CA SER A 328 6.24 -1.04 6.27
C SER A 328 5.43 -1.58 5.09
N SER A 329 4.86 -0.71 4.24
CA SER A 329 3.84 -1.06 3.23
C SER A 329 4.41 -1.50 1.86
N ALA A 330 5.69 -1.25 1.60
CA ALA A 330 6.37 -1.65 0.37
C ALA A 330 7.86 -1.93 0.58
N THR A 331 8.51 -2.56 -0.40
CA THR A 331 9.97 -2.52 -0.58
C THR A 331 10.31 -2.03 -1.99
N LEU A 332 11.50 -1.47 -2.15
CA LEU A 332 12.07 -1.00 -3.40
C LEU A 332 13.52 -1.48 -3.51
N GLU A 333 13.85 -2.16 -4.61
CA GLU A 333 15.12 -2.86 -4.80
C GLU A 333 15.70 -2.55 -6.19
N ILE A 334 17.02 -2.28 -6.29
CA ILE A 334 17.72 -2.29 -7.58
C ILE A 334 18.14 -3.74 -7.86
N VAL A 335 17.39 -4.43 -8.74
CA VAL A 335 17.63 -5.86 -9.05
C VAL A 335 18.60 -6.08 -10.21
N SER A 336 18.82 -5.07 -11.06
CA SER A 336 19.98 -5.04 -11.97
C SER A 336 20.42 -3.61 -12.27
N LYS A 337 21.72 -3.43 -12.57
CA LYS A 337 22.31 -2.18 -13.03
C LYS A 337 23.48 -2.51 -13.96
N GLN A 338 23.53 -1.91 -15.14
CA GLN A 338 24.54 -2.22 -16.18
C GLN A 338 24.72 -1.03 -17.12
N ILE A 339 25.93 -0.86 -17.66
CA ILE A 339 26.24 0.18 -18.66
C ILE A 339 26.54 -0.48 -20.01
N ILE A 340 25.72 -0.18 -21.02
CA ILE A 340 25.84 -0.68 -22.39
C ILE A 340 25.74 0.51 -23.34
N ASP A 341 26.69 0.65 -24.26
CA ASP A 341 26.71 1.67 -25.32
C ASP A 341 26.36 3.09 -24.82
N ASN A 342 27.04 3.50 -23.75
CA ASN A 342 26.87 4.77 -23.03
C ASN A 342 25.47 5.01 -22.43
N LYS A 343 24.70 3.95 -22.23
CA LYS A 343 23.43 3.97 -21.50
C LYS A 343 23.49 3.17 -20.21
N LEU A 344 23.06 3.80 -19.13
CA LEU A 344 22.85 3.16 -17.84
C LEU A 344 21.45 2.55 -17.83
N LYS A 345 21.40 1.21 -17.88
CA LYS A 345 20.18 0.43 -17.69
C LYS A 345 20.08 0.01 -16.21
N VAL A 346 19.04 0.44 -15.53
CA VAL A 346 18.72 0.05 -14.14
C VAL A 346 17.35 -0.60 -14.13
N THR A 347 17.23 -1.79 -13.53
CA THR A 347 15.95 -2.44 -13.29
C THR A 347 15.63 -2.34 -11.80
N LEU A 348 14.56 -1.62 -11.48
CA LEU A 348 13.96 -1.57 -10.16
C LEU A 348 12.95 -2.69 -10.00
N LYS A 349 12.82 -3.26 -8.80
CA LYS A 349 11.67 -4.05 -8.39
C LYS A 349 10.97 -3.37 -7.22
N ILE A 350 9.65 -3.27 -7.31
CA ILE A 350 8.76 -2.74 -6.29
C ILE A 350 7.95 -3.92 -5.76
N ASN A 351 7.87 -4.08 -4.44
CA ASN A 351 7.01 -5.09 -3.81
C ASN A 351 5.99 -4.42 -2.89
N ASN A 352 4.71 -4.77 -2.99
CA ASN A 352 3.65 -4.37 -2.07
C ASN A 352 3.52 -5.42 -0.94
N THR A 353 3.60 -4.98 0.31
CA THR A 353 3.48 -5.85 1.49
C THR A 353 2.07 -5.80 2.12
N ALA A 354 1.23 -4.85 1.70
CA ALA A 354 -0.14 -4.70 2.18
C ALA A 354 -1.07 -5.79 1.61
N GLY A 355 -2.21 -5.98 2.27
CA GLY A 355 -3.21 -6.98 1.87
C GLY A 355 -4.13 -6.55 0.73
N HIS A 356 -4.19 -5.26 0.41
CA HIS A 356 -5.00 -4.65 -0.65
C HIS A 356 -4.07 -3.98 -1.68
N LYS A 357 -4.60 -3.30 -2.71
CA LYS A 357 -3.73 -2.57 -3.64
C LYS A 357 -3.00 -1.43 -2.92
N LEU A 358 -1.86 -1.00 -3.46
CA LEU A 358 -1.09 0.12 -2.94
C LEU A 358 -0.94 1.23 -4.01
N PRO A 359 -1.54 2.41 -3.81
CA PRO A 359 -2.52 2.74 -2.76
C PRO A 359 -3.88 2.05 -2.95
N THR A 360 -4.66 1.95 -1.87
CA THR A 360 -6.09 1.58 -1.89
C THR A 360 -6.98 2.80 -1.60
N SER A 361 -8.29 2.59 -1.52
CA SER A 361 -9.30 3.60 -1.19
C SER A 361 -9.37 4.71 -2.25
N TYR A 362 -9.75 5.93 -1.85
CA TYR A 362 -10.31 6.99 -2.67
C TYR A 362 -9.44 7.41 -3.89
N PRO A 363 -10.03 7.67 -5.08
CA PRO A 363 -9.31 7.94 -6.34
C PRO A 363 -8.69 9.34 -6.47
N SER A 364 -8.08 9.84 -5.38
CA SER A 364 -7.05 10.89 -5.39
C SER A 364 -5.67 10.37 -4.98
N ARG A 365 -5.59 9.14 -4.48
CA ARG A 365 -4.39 8.54 -3.88
C ARG A 365 -3.48 8.01 -4.99
N ARG A 366 -2.19 8.36 -4.96
CA ARG A 366 -1.18 7.81 -5.88
C ARG A 366 0.13 7.48 -5.18
N ALA A 367 0.85 6.50 -5.70
CA ALA A 367 2.28 6.33 -5.43
C ALA A 367 3.06 6.57 -6.73
N PHE A 368 4.31 7.01 -6.63
CA PHE A 368 5.15 7.36 -7.77
C PHE A 368 6.63 7.06 -7.49
N ILE A 369 7.43 6.88 -8.53
CA ILE A 369 8.88 6.72 -8.41
C ILE A 369 9.56 8.07 -8.67
N HIS A 370 10.31 8.57 -7.70
CA HIS A 370 11.38 9.53 -7.95
C HIS A 370 12.66 8.75 -8.25
N PHE A 371 13.33 9.08 -9.35
CA PHE A 371 14.53 8.38 -9.81
C PHE A 371 15.57 9.40 -10.24
N LEU A 372 16.73 9.37 -9.58
CA LEU A 372 17.82 10.32 -9.75
C LEU A 372 19.12 9.58 -10.07
N VAL A 373 19.80 10.01 -11.12
CA VAL A 373 21.19 9.64 -11.44
C VAL A 373 22.05 10.88 -11.29
N SER A 374 23.13 10.79 -10.51
CA SER A 374 24.09 11.87 -10.29
C SER A 374 25.53 11.41 -10.50
N ASP A 375 26.40 12.34 -10.94
CA ASP A 375 27.84 12.09 -11.12
C ASP A 375 28.66 12.25 -9.82
N ASP A 376 29.98 12.04 -9.92
CA ASP A 376 30.94 12.19 -8.83
C ASP A 376 30.99 13.60 -8.18
N GLN A 377 30.46 14.62 -8.85
CA GLN A 377 30.37 15.99 -8.32
C GLN A 377 29.00 16.30 -7.71
N GLY A 378 28.07 15.34 -7.74
CA GLY A 378 26.67 15.53 -7.34
C GLY A 378 25.82 16.23 -8.41
N THR A 379 26.30 16.34 -9.65
CA THR A 379 25.53 16.90 -10.76
C THR A 379 24.44 15.93 -11.18
N THR A 380 23.19 16.38 -11.32
CA THR A 380 22.12 15.58 -11.93
C THR A 380 22.47 15.26 -13.39
N VAL A 381 22.47 13.96 -13.71
CA VAL A 381 22.61 13.42 -15.07
C VAL A 381 21.23 13.06 -15.63
N PHE A 382 20.30 12.63 -14.77
CA PHE A 382 18.90 12.34 -15.10
C PHE A 382 18.04 12.42 -13.85
N GLU A 383 16.89 13.08 -13.91
CA GLU A 383 15.91 13.11 -12.81
C GLU A 383 14.45 12.98 -13.30
N SER A 384 13.81 11.86 -12.95
CA SER A 384 12.38 11.58 -13.22
C SER A 384 11.56 11.71 -11.94
N GLY A 385 10.37 12.29 -12.02
CA GLY A 385 9.40 12.27 -10.92
C GLY A 385 9.76 13.20 -9.74
N LYS A 386 10.50 14.29 -9.99
CA LYS A 386 10.87 15.27 -8.96
C LYS A 386 9.64 15.93 -8.34
N LEU A 387 9.55 15.95 -7.01
CA LEU A 387 8.46 16.62 -6.29
C LEU A 387 8.75 18.13 -6.10
N ASN A 388 7.79 18.97 -6.44
CA ASN A 388 7.80 20.40 -6.16
C ASN A 388 7.16 20.72 -4.79
N SER A 389 7.53 21.86 -4.19
CA SER A 389 7.03 22.29 -2.87
C SER A 389 5.51 22.51 -2.79
N ASN A 390 4.84 22.75 -3.91
CA ASN A 390 3.38 22.83 -4.00
C ASN A 390 2.67 21.45 -4.03
N GLY A 391 3.43 20.36 -4.17
CA GLY A 391 2.91 18.99 -4.30
C GLY A 391 2.76 18.47 -5.74
N SER A 392 3.04 19.29 -6.76
CA SER A 392 3.08 18.81 -8.16
C SER A 392 4.36 18.02 -8.44
N ILE A 393 4.28 17.04 -9.33
CA ILE A 393 5.41 16.19 -9.73
C ILE A 393 5.86 16.59 -11.15
N VAL A 394 7.15 16.81 -11.35
CA VAL A 394 7.74 17.10 -12.67
C VAL A 394 7.60 15.88 -13.58
N GLY A 395 7.27 16.11 -14.85
CA GLY A 395 6.94 15.09 -15.85
C GLY A 395 5.44 14.78 -15.91
N VAL A 396 4.86 14.37 -14.77
CA VAL A 396 3.48 13.86 -14.65
C VAL A 396 2.43 14.71 -15.40
N ALA A 397 1.84 14.15 -16.45
CA ALA A 397 0.94 14.85 -17.36
C ALA A 397 -0.33 15.38 -16.66
N SER A 398 -0.87 14.65 -15.69
CA SER A 398 -2.08 15.04 -14.94
C SER A 398 -1.88 16.30 -14.10
N ASP A 399 -0.66 16.55 -13.62
CA ASP A 399 -0.33 17.74 -12.81
C ASP A 399 -0.16 19.01 -13.66
N ASN A 400 0.13 18.85 -14.96
CA ASN A 400 0.18 19.92 -15.95
C ASN A 400 -1.19 20.18 -16.59
N ASN A 401 -1.98 19.12 -16.85
CA ASN A 401 -3.34 19.19 -17.35
C ASN A 401 -4.19 18.05 -16.75
N SER A 402 -5.18 18.40 -15.92
CA SER A 402 -6.06 17.44 -15.24
C SER A 402 -6.89 16.54 -16.19
N SER A 403 -6.87 16.80 -17.50
CA SER A 403 -7.52 15.95 -18.51
C SER A 403 -6.61 14.83 -19.04
N HIS A 404 -5.32 14.83 -18.68
CA HIS A 404 -4.30 13.86 -19.10
C HIS A 404 -3.86 13.00 -17.89
N TYR A 405 -3.13 11.91 -18.14
CA TYR A 405 -2.58 11.03 -17.11
C TYR A 405 -1.39 10.23 -17.66
N GLU A 406 -0.50 9.77 -16.78
CA GLU A 406 0.61 8.89 -17.16
C GLU A 406 0.09 7.51 -17.57
N PRO A 407 0.69 6.83 -18.56
CA PRO A 407 0.48 5.39 -18.74
C PRO A 407 1.05 4.59 -17.55
N HIS A 408 1.16 3.28 -17.71
CA HIS A 408 2.05 2.44 -16.91
C HIS A 408 3.25 2.13 -17.79
N TYR A 409 4.46 2.29 -17.25
CA TYR A 409 5.72 2.17 -17.98
C TYR A 409 6.50 0.94 -17.53
N ASP A 410 6.62 -0.09 -18.37
CA ASP A 410 7.58 -1.18 -18.20
C ASP A 410 9.03 -0.67 -18.32
N GLN A 411 9.23 0.38 -19.14
CA GLN A 411 10.51 1.03 -19.39
C GLN A 411 10.37 2.56 -19.46
N ILE A 412 11.28 3.28 -18.81
CA ILE A 412 11.41 4.75 -18.82
C ILE A 412 12.74 5.15 -19.49
N THR A 413 12.70 6.12 -20.40
CA THR A 413 13.87 6.58 -21.18
C THR A 413 14.02 8.10 -21.26
N GLN A 414 13.13 8.86 -20.60
CA GLN A 414 13.12 10.33 -20.60
C GLN A 414 12.68 10.85 -19.22
N GLU A 415 13.11 12.04 -18.84
CA GLU A 415 12.83 12.65 -17.52
C GLU A 415 11.35 13.02 -17.30
N ASP A 416 10.60 13.22 -18.40
CA ASP A 416 9.17 13.53 -18.38
C ASP A 416 8.26 12.28 -18.24
N GLN A 417 8.81 11.07 -18.37
CA GLN A 417 8.10 9.81 -18.21
C GLN A 417 8.17 9.33 -16.76
N VAL A 418 7.05 9.31 -16.03
CA VAL A 418 7.03 8.99 -14.59
C VAL A 418 6.14 7.79 -14.31
N GLN A 419 6.69 6.74 -13.66
CA GLN A 419 5.87 5.63 -13.19
C GLN A 419 5.00 6.09 -12.02
N VAL A 420 3.69 6.24 -12.28
CA VAL A 420 2.68 6.60 -11.29
C VAL A 420 1.65 5.47 -11.16
N TYR A 421 1.49 4.97 -9.94
CA TYR A 421 0.55 3.95 -9.49
C TYR A 421 -0.72 4.62 -8.95
N GLU A 422 -1.77 4.65 -9.77
CA GLU A 422 -2.99 5.42 -9.50
C GLU A 422 -4.22 4.83 -10.23
N SER A 423 -5.39 5.34 -9.87
CA SER A 423 -6.67 5.05 -10.55
C SER A 423 -7.20 6.31 -11.24
N ILE A 424 -7.43 6.26 -12.56
CA ILE A 424 -7.97 7.37 -13.35
C ILE A 424 -9.42 7.10 -13.71
N MET A 425 -10.33 7.93 -13.22
CA MET A 425 -11.76 7.79 -13.45
C MET A 425 -12.17 8.26 -14.85
N GLN A 426 -13.08 7.52 -15.47
CA GLN A 426 -13.74 7.85 -16.73
C GLN A 426 -15.16 8.33 -16.46
N ASN A 427 -15.65 9.31 -17.21
CA ASN A 427 -17.06 9.68 -17.23
C ASN A 427 -17.87 8.95 -18.31
N THR A 428 -19.20 9.11 -18.28
CA THR A 428 -20.14 8.53 -19.27
C THR A 428 -19.85 8.91 -20.72
N ASP A 429 -19.08 9.97 -20.94
CA ASP A 429 -18.78 10.56 -22.25
C ASP A 429 -17.43 10.03 -22.77
N GLY A 430 -16.75 9.17 -22.00
CA GLY A 430 -15.47 8.54 -22.32
C GLY A 430 -14.24 9.29 -21.82
N ALA A 431 -14.38 10.49 -21.25
CA ALA A 431 -13.29 11.37 -20.86
C ALA A 431 -12.82 11.17 -19.41
N VAL A 432 -11.62 11.65 -19.08
CA VAL A 432 -11.10 11.73 -17.70
C VAL A 432 -12.01 12.62 -16.86
N THR A 433 -12.24 12.24 -15.60
CA THR A 433 -12.97 13.09 -14.64
C THR A 433 -12.38 13.05 -13.23
N HIS A 434 -12.52 14.17 -12.53
CA HIS A 434 -12.31 14.26 -11.08
C HIS A 434 -13.62 14.52 -10.32
N THR A 435 -14.75 14.70 -11.01
CA THR A 435 -16.09 14.72 -10.40
C THR A 435 -16.48 13.29 -10.04
N LEU A 436 -16.75 13.04 -8.76
CA LEU A 436 -17.04 11.70 -8.27
C LEU A 436 -18.35 11.17 -8.85
N LEU A 437 -19.43 11.96 -8.81
CA LEU A 437 -20.71 11.53 -9.37
C LEU A 437 -20.73 11.48 -10.91
N ARG A 438 -19.68 11.88 -11.61
CA ARG A 438 -19.56 11.64 -13.06
C ARG A 438 -18.80 10.36 -13.40
N ALA A 439 -18.10 9.74 -12.43
CA ALA A 439 -17.29 8.56 -12.66
C ALA A 439 -18.15 7.33 -12.94
N SER A 440 -17.93 6.67 -14.07
CA SER A 440 -18.69 5.49 -14.52
C SER A 440 -17.80 4.27 -14.79
N ALA A 441 -16.48 4.46 -14.92
CA ALA A 441 -15.48 3.42 -15.13
C ALA A 441 -14.07 3.92 -14.74
N TYR A 442 -13.06 3.05 -14.85
CA TYR A 442 -11.64 3.42 -14.75
C TYR A 442 -10.94 3.26 -16.11
N LEU A 443 -10.26 4.31 -16.57
CA LEU A 443 -9.37 4.30 -17.75
C LEU A 443 -8.05 3.57 -17.45
N LYS A 444 -7.52 3.81 -16.25
CA LYS A 444 -6.29 3.24 -15.70
C LYS A 444 -6.57 2.84 -14.26
N ASP A 445 -6.11 1.65 -13.88
CA ASP A 445 -5.90 1.25 -12.50
C ASP A 445 -4.72 0.29 -12.48
N ASN A 446 -3.53 0.85 -12.23
CA ASN A 446 -2.27 0.14 -12.08
C ASN A 446 -1.76 0.19 -10.63
N ARG A 447 -2.62 0.44 -9.64
CA ARG A 447 -2.24 0.48 -8.22
C ARG A 447 -1.66 -0.89 -7.84
N LEU A 448 -0.48 -0.91 -7.20
CA LEU A 448 0.34 -2.11 -7.00
C LEU A 448 -0.48 -3.23 -6.35
N LEU A 449 -0.54 -4.39 -6.98
CA LEU A 449 -1.35 -5.51 -6.50
C LEU A 449 -0.82 -6.08 -5.18
N PRO A 450 -1.66 -6.64 -4.30
CA PRO A 450 -1.19 -7.41 -3.14
C PRO A 450 -0.73 -8.82 -3.55
N VAL A 451 0.00 -9.49 -2.65
CA VAL A 451 0.42 -10.89 -2.85
C VAL A 451 -0.79 -11.81 -2.95
N GLY A 452 -0.75 -12.76 -3.89
CA GLY A 452 -1.86 -13.69 -4.18
C GLY A 452 -2.93 -13.14 -5.13
N PHE A 453 -2.88 -11.87 -5.52
CA PHE A 453 -3.85 -11.27 -6.44
C PHE A 453 -3.61 -11.74 -7.88
N ASP A 454 -4.60 -12.42 -8.46
CA ASP A 454 -4.61 -12.82 -9.87
C ASP A 454 -5.41 -11.82 -10.73
N LYS A 455 -4.77 -11.29 -11.77
CA LYS A 455 -5.38 -10.37 -12.75
C LYS A 455 -6.48 -11.05 -13.59
N ALA A 456 -6.41 -12.35 -13.83
CA ALA A 456 -7.32 -13.06 -14.73
C ALA A 456 -8.68 -13.40 -14.08
N THR A 457 -8.73 -13.57 -12.76
CA THR A 457 -9.95 -13.86 -11.99
C THR A 457 -10.51 -12.65 -11.22
N ALA A 458 -9.82 -11.51 -11.22
CA ALA A 458 -10.27 -10.31 -10.53
C ALA A 458 -11.62 -9.78 -11.06
N PRO A 459 -12.65 -9.58 -10.21
CA PRO A 459 -13.92 -9.01 -10.65
C PRO A 459 -13.76 -7.56 -11.12
N ASN A 460 -14.67 -7.10 -11.99
CA ASN A 460 -14.56 -5.82 -12.70
C ASN A 460 -14.25 -4.60 -11.83
N ASP A 461 -14.79 -4.59 -10.60
CA ASP A 461 -14.67 -3.50 -9.62
C ASP A 461 -13.25 -3.33 -9.07
N ILE A 462 -12.41 -4.37 -9.14
CA ILE A 462 -10.99 -4.34 -8.68
C ILE A 462 -10.00 -4.73 -9.78
N ALA A 463 -10.47 -5.09 -10.97
CA ALA A 463 -9.64 -5.52 -12.09
C ALA A 463 -8.65 -4.41 -12.52
N VAL A 464 -7.46 -4.82 -12.94
CA VAL A 464 -6.43 -3.92 -13.49
C VAL A 464 -6.90 -3.31 -14.81
N LYS A 465 -6.69 -2.00 -15.02
CA LYS A 465 -7.10 -1.28 -16.24
C LYS A 465 -5.93 -0.50 -16.83
N GLY A 466 -5.92 -0.33 -18.16
CA GLY A 466 -4.79 0.26 -18.89
C GLY A 466 -3.67 -0.76 -19.16
N ALA A 467 -2.47 -0.27 -19.49
CA ALA A 467 -1.36 -1.10 -19.96
C ALA A 467 -0.93 -2.21 -18.96
N ALA A 468 -0.96 -1.92 -17.65
CA ALA A 468 -0.62 -2.85 -16.57
C ALA A 468 -1.43 -4.16 -16.55
N LEU A 469 -2.58 -4.22 -17.24
CA LEU A 469 -3.33 -5.46 -17.41
C LEU A 469 -2.52 -6.49 -18.23
N ASN A 470 -1.86 -6.02 -19.30
CA ASN A 470 -1.18 -6.86 -20.29
C ASN A 470 0.32 -7.04 -20.02
N ASP A 471 0.95 -6.16 -19.23
CA ASP A 471 2.31 -6.42 -18.78
C ASP A 471 2.36 -7.73 -17.97
N THR A 472 3.45 -8.46 -18.15
CA THR A 472 3.68 -9.79 -17.60
C THR A 472 4.43 -9.76 -16.27
N ASN A 473 5.01 -8.62 -15.88
CA ASN A 473 5.86 -8.50 -14.71
C ASN A 473 5.15 -7.84 -13.49
N PHE A 474 4.16 -6.97 -13.75
CA PHE A 474 3.18 -6.43 -12.81
C PHE A 474 2.22 -7.54 -12.37
N THR A 475 2.57 -8.24 -11.28
CA THR A 475 1.87 -9.46 -10.84
C THR A 475 2.07 -9.77 -9.35
N GLN A 476 1.07 -10.40 -8.72
CA GLN A 476 1.12 -11.09 -7.42
C GLN A 476 1.95 -10.42 -6.30
N GLY A 477 1.85 -9.10 -6.13
CA GLY A 477 2.59 -8.37 -5.10
C GLY A 477 3.78 -7.56 -5.57
N SER A 478 4.10 -7.50 -6.87
CA SER A 478 5.24 -6.73 -7.37
C SER A 478 5.08 -6.13 -8.77
N ASP A 479 5.95 -5.15 -9.06
CA ASP A 479 6.18 -4.53 -10.37
C ASP A 479 7.70 -4.38 -10.61
N THR A 480 8.16 -4.32 -11.86
CA THR A 480 9.58 -4.36 -12.24
C THR A 480 9.89 -3.39 -13.41
N ILE A 481 10.39 -2.21 -13.09
CA ILE A 481 10.54 -1.10 -14.04
C ILE A 481 11.98 -0.89 -14.46
N THR A 482 12.20 -0.74 -15.77
CA THR A 482 13.53 -0.51 -16.36
C THR A 482 13.74 0.96 -16.73
N TYR A 483 14.65 1.64 -16.05
CA TYR A 483 15.18 2.92 -16.51
C TYR A 483 16.34 2.69 -17.48
N LEU A 484 16.36 3.41 -18.61
CA LEU A 484 17.43 3.39 -19.60
C LEU A 484 17.90 4.83 -19.89
N VAL A 485 18.84 5.29 -19.07
CA VAL A 485 19.36 6.66 -19.05
C VAL A 485 20.55 6.79 -19.99
N ASP A 486 20.64 7.87 -20.77
CA ASP A 486 21.87 8.24 -21.48
C ASP A 486 22.84 8.94 -20.52
N ILE A 487 24.06 8.43 -20.40
CA ILE A 487 25.05 8.89 -19.41
C ILE A 487 26.32 9.48 -20.04
N GLY A 488 26.30 9.72 -21.36
CA GLY A 488 27.37 10.43 -22.05
C GLY A 488 28.72 9.70 -22.02
N GLN A 489 29.71 10.25 -21.30
CA GLN A 489 31.10 9.74 -21.25
C GLN A 489 31.66 9.68 -19.80
N GLN A 490 30.81 9.89 -18.78
CA GLN A 490 31.24 9.85 -17.38
C GLN A 490 31.44 8.40 -16.91
N SER A 491 32.30 8.23 -15.90
CA SER A 491 32.72 6.89 -15.44
C SER A 491 31.91 6.34 -14.28
N HIS A 492 31.57 7.14 -13.27
CA HIS A 492 30.89 6.66 -12.07
C HIS A 492 29.64 7.49 -11.75
N PHE A 493 28.60 6.80 -11.26
CA PHE A 493 27.27 7.37 -11.03
C PHE A 493 26.69 6.85 -9.72
N THR A 494 26.06 7.74 -8.97
CA THR A 494 25.13 7.38 -7.89
C THR A 494 23.71 7.31 -8.46
N ILE A 495 23.02 6.21 -8.16
CA ILE A 495 21.62 5.96 -8.49
C ILE A 495 20.83 6.04 -7.17
N GLN A 496 19.80 6.86 -7.14
CA GLN A 496 18.83 6.94 -6.05
C GLN A 496 17.43 6.68 -6.62
N ALA A 497 16.66 5.84 -5.96
CA ALA A 497 15.28 5.58 -6.30
C ALA A 497 14.43 5.61 -5.03
N GLU A 498 13.28 6.29 -5.09
CA GLU A 498 12.32 6.40 -3.99
C GLU A 498 10.92 6.08 -4.48
N LEU A 499 10.23 5.18 -3.78
CA LEU A 499 8.79 4.98 -3.92
C LEU A 499 8.09 5.96 -2.97
N ASN A 500 7.57 7.04 -3.51
CA ASN A 500 6.88 8.09 -2.76
C ASN A 500 5.36 7.97 -2.91
N TYR A 501 4.61 8.45 -1.92
CA TYR A 501 3.15 8.39 -1.85
C TYR A 501 2.54 9.78 -1.66
N GLN A 502 1.38 10.04 -2.29
CA GLN A 502 0.58 11.25 -2.09
C GLN A 502 -0.85 10.96 -1.68
N THR A 503 -1.32 11.76 -0.71
CA THR A 503 -2.70 11.77 -0.21
C THR A 503 -3.70 12.33 -1.24
N ILE A 504 -3.31 13.37 -1.99
CA ILE A 504 -4.08 13.93 -3.10
C ILE A 504 -3.14 14.21 -4.26
N ALA A 505 -3.41 13.62 -5.43
CA ALA A 505 -2.76 13.98 -6.68
C ALA A 505 -3.00 15.47 -7.00
N TYR A 506 -1.94 16.19 -7.42
CA TYR A 506 -2.03 17.62 -7.65
C TYR A 506 -3.01 17.94 -8.80
N GLY A 507 -2.95 17.22 -9.92
CA GLY A 507 -3.92 17.33 -11.01
C GLY A 507 -5.38 17.17 -10.58
N HIS A 508 -5.67 16.22 -9.67
CA HIS A 508 -7.01 16.01 -9.12
C HIS A 508 -7.49 17.25 -8.34
N ILE A 509 -6.66 17.83 -7.47
CA ILE A 509 -7.11 18.94 -6.62
C ILE A 509 -7.22 20.27 -7.39
N GLN A 510 -6.41 20.48 -8.43
CA GLN A 510 -6.57 21.64 -9.31
C GLN A 510 -7.90 21.64 -10.06
N ASP A 511 -8.56 20.49 -10.27
CA ASP A 511 -9.91 20.48 -10.82
C ASP A 511 -10.96 21.06 -9.87
N MET A 512 -10.87 20.71 -8.59
CA MET A 512 -11.78 21.23 -7.57
C MET A 512 -11.50 22.70 -7.26
N PHE A 513 -10.23 23.12 -7.22
CA PHE A 513 -9.85 24.52 -6.92
C PHE A 513 -10.30 25.56 -7.97
N LYS A 514 -10.83 25.13 -9.12
CA LYS A 514 -11.57 26.01 -10.07
C LYS A 514 -12.83 26.64 -9.44
N GLU A 515 -13.39 26.00 -8.41
CA GLU A 515 -14.59 26.44 -7.69
C GLU A 515 -14.30 27.25 -6.42
N ALA A 516 -13.03 27.59 -6.13
CA ALA A 516 -12.67 28.33 -4.92
C ALA A 516 -13.35 29.70 -4.80
N ASP A 517 -13.71 30.34 -5.92
CA ASP A 517 -14.42 31.63 -5.92
C ASP A 517 -15.95 31.50 -5.75
N THR A 518 -16.49 30.27 -5.77
CA THR A 518 -17.96 30.00 -5.74
C THR A 518 -18.40 29.03 -4.64
N VAL A 519 -17.50 28.19 -4.12
CA VAL A 519 -17.77 27.19 -3.07
C VAL A 519 -16.87 27.47 -1.86
N PRO A 520 -17.39 28.02 -0.74
CA PRO A 520 -16.57 28.44 0.41
C PRO A 520 -15.73 27.33 1.05
N GLU A 521 -16.22 26.10 1.06
CA GLU A 521 -15.51 24.92 1.56
C GLU A 521 -14.27 24.62 0.70
N VAL A 522 -14.37 24.79 -0.63
CA VAL A 522 -13.25 24.64 -1.57
C VAL A 522 -12.21 25.75 -1.35
N ALA A 523 -12.64 27.00 -1.16
CA ALA A 523 -11.75 28.11 -0.79
C ALA A 523 -10.98 27.83 0.52
N THR A 524 -11.71 27.29 1.50
CA THR A 524 -11.19 26.95 2.83
C THR A 524 -10.17 25.81 2.74
N PHE A 525 -10.50 24.73 2.02
CA PHE A 525 -9.55 23.64 1.82
C PHE A 525 -8.35 24.03 0.97
N LYS A 526 -8.52 24.92 -0.01
CA LYS A 526 -7.40 25.46 -0.81
C LYS A 526 -6.35 26.12 0.08
N ARG A 527 -6.76 27.02 0.99
CA ARG A 527 -5.86 27.63 1.98
C ARG A 527 -5.17 26.57 2.84
N TYR A 528 -5.88 25.57 3.35
CA TYR A 528 -5.26 24.51 4.16
C TYR A 528 -4.26 23.68 3.36
N PHE A 529 -4.59 23.30 2.12
CA PHE A 529 -3.71 22.57 1.22
C PHE A 529 -2.46 23.41 0.89
N GLU A 530 -2.61 24.70 0.59
CA GLU A 530 -1.48 25.58 0.28
C GLU A 530 -0.54 25.76 1.49
N ASN A 531 -1.06 25.72 2.73
CA ASN A 531 -0.27 25.82 3.96
C ASN A 531 0.16 24.46 4.58
N ALA A 532 -0.17 23.33 3.96
CA ALA A 532 0.24 22.00 4.46
C ALA A 532 1.77 21.82 4.42
N ASN A 533 2.32 21.25 5.50
CA ASN A 533 3.75 20.95 5.64
C ASN A 533 4.10 19.64 4.91
N ILE A 534 3.21 18.64 4.96
CA ILE A 534 3.41 17.33 4.34
C ILE A 534 2.80 17.31 2.93
N ARG A 535 3.63 17.02 1.90
CA ARG A 535 3.23 16.88 0.49
C ARG A 535 3.22 15.43 0.02
N SER A 536 4.09 14.60 0.59
CA SER A 536 4.25 13.18 0.30
C SER A 536 4.84 12.48 1.52
N GLU A 537 4.87 11.15 1.46
CA GLU A 537 5.66 10.30 2.36
C GLU A 537 6.46 9.31 1.52
N THR A 538 7.70 9.02 1.89
CA THR A 538 8.51 7.98 1.26
C THR A 538 8.14 6.62 1.85
N LEU A 539 7.77 5.66 1.02
CA LEU A 539 7.42 4.30 1.43
C LEU A 539 8.67 3.41 1.53
N ALA A 540 9.57 3.54 0.54
CA ALA A 540 10.83 2.83 0.49
C ALA A 540 11.82 3.61 -0.40
N SER A 541 13.10 3.56 -0.07
CA SER A 541 14.17 4.13 -0.89
C SER A 541 15.36 3.18 -1.01
N VAL A 542 16.10 3.29 -2.11
CA VAL A 542 17.31 2.51 -2.37
C VAL A 542 18.35 3.37 -3.09
N THR A 543 19.58 3.31 -2.59
CA THR A 543 20.74 4.00 -3.16
C THR A 543 21.78 2.96 -3.54
N SER A 544 22.40 3.13 -4.71
CA SER A 544 23.51 2.30 -5.17
C SER A 544 24.41 3.10 -6.10
N SER A 545 25.66 2.70 -6.30
CA SER A 545 26.52 3.31 -7.32
C SER A 545 26.97 2.30 -8.37
N ILE A 546 27.45 2.79 -9.51
CA ILE A 546 27.97 1.97 -10.61
C ILE A 546 29.13 2.71 -11.29
N ASP A 547 30.19 1.97 -11.61
CA ASP A 547 31.33 2.45 -12.39
C ASP A 547 31.40 1.71 -13.73
N THR A 548 31.69 2.45 -14.81
CA THR A 548 32.09 1.95 -16.13
C THR A 548 33.37 1.11 -16.14
N SER A 549 34.13 1.15 -15.04
CA SER A 549 35.29 0.31 -14.75
C SER A 549 34.90 -1.12 -14.33
N ASN A 550 33.61 -1.39 -14.13
CA ASN A 550 33.08 -2.71 -13.82
C ASN A 550 32.66 -3.45 -15.11
N TYR A 551 33.03 -4.72 -15.22
CA TYR A 551 32.78 -5.57 -16.39
C TYR A 551 32.84 -7.05 -16.00
N THR A 552 32.21 -7.92 -16.78
CA THR A 552 32.28 -9.38 -16.56
C THR A 552 33.44 -9.97 -17.37
N ASP A 553 34.42 -10.56 -16.69
CA ASP A 553 35.45 -11.40 -17.30
C ASP A 553 35.00 -12.87 -17.37
N TYR A 554 35.65 -13.66 -18.23
CA TYR A 554 35.23 -15.03 -18.52
C TYR A 554 36.39 -16.03 -18.47
N PHE A 555 36.24 -17.04 -17.62
CA PHE A 555 37.01 -18.27 -17.69
C PHE A 555 36.35 -19.21 -18.70
N TYR A 556 37.15 -19.79 -19.61
CA TYR A 556 36.69 -20.78 -20.57
C TYR A 556 37.18 -22.15 -20.15
N LEU A 557 36.26 -22.95 -19.59
CA LEU A 557 36.51 -24.35 -19.29
C LEU A 557 36.45 -25.13 -20.60
N LYS A 558 37.54 -25.82 -20.98
CA LYS A 558 37.72 -26.41 -22.30
C LYS A 558 38.29 -27.83 -22.23
N ILE A 559 37.77 -28.73 -23.05
CA ILE A 559 38.24 -30.12 -23.18
C ILE A 559 38.90 -30.37 -24.55
N ASN A 560 39.91 -31.24 -24.56
CA ASN A 560 40.69 -31.54 -25.76
C ASN A 560 39.85 -32.06 -26.94
N ASN A 561 38.84 -32.90 -26.67
CA ASN A 561 37.91 -33.44 -27.66
C ASN A 561 36.47 -33.33 -27.13
N PRO A 562 35.46 -33.18 -28.01
CA PRO A 562 34.06 -33.29 -27.59
C PRO A 562 33.76 -34.73 -27.18
N LEU A 563 32.94 -34.91 -26.14
CA LEU A 563 32.57 -36.21 -25.59
C LEU A 563 31.07 -36.47 -25.81
N THR A 564 30.64 -37.72 -25.80
CA THR A 564 29.24 -38.10 -26.10
C THR A 564 28.28 -37.94 -24.92
N ILE A 565 28.79 -37.48 -23.77
CA ILE A 565 28.06 -37.22 -22.53
C ILE A 565 28.39 -35.83 -21.98
N ASP A 566 27.47 -35.25 -21.21
CA ASP A 566 27.72 -34.01 -20.48
C ASP A 566 28.86 -34.20 -19.48
N VAL A 567 29.78 -33.23 -19.41
CA VAL A 567 30.81 -33.15 -18.39
C VAL A 567 30.48 -32.00 -17.44
N SER A 568 30.53 -32.24 -16.14
CA SER A 568 30.39 -31.20 -15.13
C SER A 568 31.58 -31.15 -14.17
N VAL A 569 31.96 -29.94 -13.76
CA VAL A 569 32.91 -29.69 -12.65
C VAL A 569 32.28 -28.71 -11.67
N HIS A 570 32.60 -28.84 -10.38
CA HIS A 570 32.39 -27.73 -9.44
C HIS A 570 33.43 -26.65 -9.68
N TYR A 571 33.09 -25.38 -9.42
CA TYR A 571 34.02 -24.26 -9.50
C TYR A 571 33.88 -23.30 -8.31
N GLN A 572 34.99 -22.63 -7.95
CA GLN A 572 35.02 -21.50 -7.02
C GLN A 572 36.18 -20.56 -7.34
N THR A 573 35.94 -19.25 -7.27
CA THR A 573 37.00 -18.23 -7.32
C THR A 573 37.78 -18.18 -6.00
N LYS A 574 39.12 -18.24 -6.05
CA LYS A 574 40.02 -18.04 -4.90
C LYS A 574 40.79 -16.71 -5.07
N ASN A 575 40.88 -15.92 -3.99
CA ASN A 575 41.60 -14.64 -3.96
C ASN A 575 43.07 -14.81 -4.36
N GLY A 576 43.64 -13.78 -4.99
CA GLY A 576 45.07 -13.64 -5.23
C GLY A 576 45.56 -12.31 -4.70
N THR A 577 46.03 -11.42 -5.59
CA THR A 577 46.23 -9.99 -5.27
C THR A 577 44.95 -9.15 -5.48
N ALA A 578 43.94 -9.70 -6.14
CA ALA A 578 42.55 -9.25 -6.12
C ALA A 578 41.77 -9.97 -5.00
N ILE A 579 40.90 -9.22 -4.32
CA ILE A 579 40.11 -9.68 -3.18
C ILE A 579 38.61 -9.67 -3.52
N ALA A 580 37.93 -10.79 -3.31
CA ALA A 580 36.49 -10.91 -3.48
C ALA A 580 35.72 -9.90 -2.60
N GLY A 581 34.68 -9.29 -3.15
CA GLY A 581 33.91 -8.21 -2.52
C GLY A 581 34.58 -6.82 -2.57
N ILE A 582 35.81 -6.72 -3.10
CA ILE A 582 36.52 -5.46 -3.31
C ILE A 582 36.85 -5.27 -4.79
N ASP A 583 37.51 -6.27 -5.39
CA ASP A 583 38.00 -6.22 -6.77
C ASP A 583 37.13 -7.03 -7.74
N TYR A 584 36.45 -8.08 -7.26
CA TYR A 584 35.56 -8.94 -8.05
C TYR A 584 34.49 -9.62 -7.16
N VAL A 585 33.43 -10.18 -7.73
CA VAL A 585 32.37 -10.90 -7.01
C VAL A 585 32.75 -12.37 -6.81
N GLU A 586 32.70 -12.89 -5.57
CA GLU A 586 32.95 -14.33 -5.35
C GLU A 586 31.95 -15.18 -6.14
N THR A 587 32.47 -16.05 -6.99
CA THR A 587 31.67 -16.82 -7.94
C THR A 587 31.97 -18.30 -7.79
N ASN A 588 30.96 -19.09 -7.43
CA ASN A 588 31.04 -20.53 -7.26
C ASN A 588 29.80 -21.24 -7.81
N GLY A 589 29.89 -22.55 -8.07
CA GLY A 589 28.78 -23.32 -8.64
C GLY A 589 29.22 -24.60 -9.34
N THR A 590 28.47 -25.00 -10.37
CA THR A 590 28.77 -26.16 -11.23
C THR A 590 28.74 -25.72 -12.68
N ALA A 591 29.83 -25.94 -13.42
CA ALA A 591 29.93 -25.64 -14.84
C ALA A 591 29.74 -26.93 -15.64
N ILE A 592 28.94 -26.86 -16.71
CA ILE A 592 28.63 -28.00 -17.58
C ILE A 592 29.11 -27.71 -19.00
N ILE A 593 29.87 -28.63 -19.57
CA ILE A 593 30.14 -28.72 -21.02
C ILE A 593 29.16 -29.78 -21.56
N PRO A 594 28.17 -29.41 -22.38
CA PRO A 594 27.20 -30.36 -22.93
C PRO A 594 27.84 -31.42 -23.84
N ALA A 595 27.17 -32.56 -23.97
CA ALA A 595 27.53 -33.61 -24.95
C ALA A 595 27.68 -33.03 -26.37
N GLY A 596 28.81 -33.33 -27.02
CA GLY A 596 29.16 -32.82 -28.35
C GLY A 596 29.86 -31.45 -28.36
N GLU A 597 29.79 -30.67 -27.28
CA GLU A 597 30.51 -29.40 -27.15
C GLU A 597 31.95 -29.59 -26.65
N ARG A 598 32.77 -28.54 -26.76
CA ARG A 598 34.19 -28.55 -26.34
C ARG A 598 34.54 -27.55 -25.24
N SER A 599 33.63 -26.66 -24.90
CA SER A 599 33.88 -25.65 -23.87
C SER A 599 32.60 -25.05 -23.30
N THR A 600 32.70 -24.51 -22.09
CA THR A 600 31.67 -23.67 -21.47
C THR A 600 32.32 -22.43 -20.85
N ALA A 601 31.53 -21.37 -20.63
CA ALA A 601 32.03 -20.08 -20.14
C ALA A 601 31.51 -19.80 -18.73
N ILE A 602 32.41 -19.38 -17.84
CA ILE A 602 32.13 -19.05 -16.45
C ILE A 602 32.45 -17.56 -16.28
N GLY A 603 31.40 -16.74 -16.19
CA GLY A 603 31.53 -15.29 -15.99
C GLY A 603 31.85 -14.95 -14.53
N VAL A 604 32.65 -13.91 -14.31
CA VAL A 604 32.95 -13.33 -12.99
C VAL A 604 32.91 -11.81 -13.11
N ASP A 605 32.10 -11.15 -12.28
CA ASP A 605 31.95 -9.70 -12.31
C ASP A 605 33.11 -9.00 -11.58
N ILE A 606 33.81 -8.11 -12.30
CA ILE A 606 34.86 -7.25 -11.77
C ILE A 606 34.24 -5.99 -11.16
N LEU A 607 34.62 -5.67 -9.92
CA LEU A 607 34.01 -4.62 -9.10
C LEU A 607 34.71 -3.25 -9.17
N VAL A 608 35.97 -3.22 -9.62
CA VAL A 608 36.76 -2.01 -9.94
C VAL A 608 37.84 -2.40 -10.97
N ALA A 609 38.14 -1.56 -11.98
CA ALA A 609 39.27 -1.80 -12.88
C ALA A 609 40.64 -1.53 -12.22
N GLY A 610 41.12 -2.49 -11.42
CA GLY A 610 42.47 -2.49 -10.86
C GLY A 610 43.50 -3.06 -11.84
N THR A 611 44.49 -2.26 -12.26
CA THR A 611 45.56 -2.72 -13.17
C THR A 611 46.43 -3.81 -12.54
N GLY A 612 46.41 -5.01 -13.11
CA GLY A 612 47.41 -6.04 -12.81
C GLY A 612 47.20 -6.81 -11.50
N LYS A 613 46.03 -6.69 -10.86
CA LYS A 613 45.63 -7.59 -9.77
C LYS A 613 45.19 -8.94 -10.31
N THR A 614 45.39 -10.00 -9.53
CA THR A 614 45.12 -11.38 -9.95
C THR A 614 44.19 -12.12 -9.00
N PHE A 615 43.34 -12.99 -9.55
CA PHE A 615 42.59 -14.00 -8.81
C PHE A 615 42.57 -15.30 -9.62
N SER A 616 42.17 -16.41 -9.03
CA SER A 616 42.08 -17.69 -9.75
C SER A 616 40.68 -18.25 -9.72
N LEU A 617 40.27 -18.90 -10.81
CA LEU A 617 39.16 -19.85 -10.76
C LEU A 617 39.74 -21.25 -10.55
N VAL A 618 39.19 -21.98 -9.59
CA VAL A 618 39.54 -23.37 -9.32
C VAL A 618 38.36 -24.26 -9.67
N VAL A 619 38.63 -25.36 -10.37
CA VAL A 619 37.66 -26.40 -10.69
C VAL A 619 38.02 -27.73 -10.04
N SER A 620 37.01 -28.47 -9.59
CA SER A 620 37.16 -29.72 -8.83
C SER A 620 36.01 -30.70 -9.14
N ASN A 621 36.14 -31.94 -8.65
CA ASN A 621 35.08 -32.96 -8.71
C ASN A 621 34.50 -33.18 -10.12
N PRO A 622 35.31 -33.60 -11.12
CA PRO A 622 34.83 -33.87 -12.46
C PRO A 622 33.87 -35.07 -12.50
N ILE A 623 32.75 -34.92 -13.19
CA ILE A 623 31.76 -35.95 -13.49
C ILE A 623 31.60 -36.01 -15.02
N GLY A 624 31.49 -37.22 -15.58
CA GLY A 624 31.50 -37.45 -17.05
C GLY A 624 32.90 -37.50 -17.67
N GLY A 625 33.88 -36.81 -17.07
CA GLY A 625 35.30 -36.89 -17.40
C GLY A 625 36.18 -37.18 -16.18
N TYR A 626 37.50 -37.10 -16.33
CA TYR A 626 38.48 -37.26 -15.25
C TYR A 626 39.67 -36.33 -15.47
N PHE A 627 40.28 -35.84 -14.38
CA PHE A 627 41.53 -35.07 -14.43
C PHE A 627 42.76 -36.00 -14.60
N PRO A 628 43.94 -35.48 -15.01
CA PRO A 628 45.18 -36.25 -15.04
C PRO A 628 45.48 -36.95 -13.70
N ALA A 629 46.13 -38.11 -13.76
CA ALA A 629 46.33 -38.96 -12.59
C ALA A 629 47.16 -38.26 -11.49
N GLY A 630 46.55 -38.07 -10.30
CA GLY A 630 47.14 -37.34 -9.18
C GLY A 630 46.78 -35.86 -9.10
N VAL A 631 45.74 -35.40 -9.83
CA VAL A 631 45.23 -34.03 -9.79
C VAL A 631 43.78 -34.03 -9.32
N ASP A 632 43.50 -33.40 -8.17
CA ASP A 632 42.16 -33.31 -7.57
C ASP A 632 41.46 -31.95 -7.82
N GLU A 633 42.25 -30.89 -7.99
CA GLU A 633 41.82 -29.54 -8.40
C GLU A 633 42.66 -29.06 -9.60
N ILE A 634 42.06 -28.33 -10.53
CA ILE A 634 42.76 -27.55 -11.56
C ILE A 634 42.46 -26.07 -11.34
N SER A 635 43.46 -25.20 -11.39
CA SER A 635 43.30 -23.75 -11.28
C SER A 635 43.85 -23.02 -12.50
N ALA A 636 43.23 -21.90 -12.87
CA ALA A 636 43.86 -20.91 -13.74
C ALA A 636 43.76 -19.51 -13.11
N GLU A 637 44.85 -18.75 -13.23
CA GLU A 637 44.90 -17.35 -12.81
C GLU A 637 44.36 -16.43 -13.91
N HIS A 638 43.69 -15.36 -13.50
CA HIS A 638 43.23 -14.28 -14.35
C HIS A 638 43.75 -12.94 -13.82
N ILE A 639 44.07 -12.01 -14.73
CA ILE A 639 44.69 -10.72 -14.43
C ILE A 639 43.73 -9.60 -14.85
N ILE A 640 43.19 -8.87 -13.88
CA ILE A 640 42.28 -7.74 -14.11
C ILE A 640 43.03 -6.65 -14.88
N SER A 641 42.43 -6.14 -15.98
CA SER A 641 43.11 -5.21 -16.89
C SER A 641 42.21 -4.09 -17.42
N ASN A 642 42.72 -2.86 -17.49
CA ASN A 642 41.91 -1.67 -17.80
C ASN A 642 41.59 -1.50 -19.30
N ALA A 643 41.46 -2.60 -20.05
CA ALA A 643 41.39 -2.58 -21.51
C ALA A 643 40.12 -3.25 -22.06
N LYS A 644 39.13 -2.41 -22.47
CA LYS A 644 37.97 -2.79 -23.32
C LYS A 644 38.36 -3.27 -24.74
N LYS A 645 39.56 -3.85 -24.91
CA LYS A 645 40.16 -4.34 -26.17
C LYS A 645 40.95 -5.65 -26.05
N VAL A 646 41.08 -6.24 -24.85
CA VAL A 646 41.62 -7.60 -24.71
C VAL A 646 40.51 -8.49 -24.18
N LYS A 647 40.02 -9.42 -25.02
CA LYS A 647 39.31 -10.59 -24.52
C LYS A 647 40.34 -11.51 -23.85
N ALA A 648 40.63 -11.24 -22.58
CA ALA A 648 41.58 -11.99 -21.77
C ALA A 648 40.96 -13.33 -21.33
N ASN A 649 40.60 -14.16 -22.31
CA ASN A 649 40.01 -15.48 -22.10
C ASN A 649 41.01 -16.37 -21.33
N THR A 650 40.90 -16.44 -20.01
CA THR A 650 41.64 -17.42 -19.22
C THR A 650 41.05 -18.79 -19.52
N ILE A 651 41.80 -19.63 -20.24
CA ILE A 651 41.35 -20.97 -20.62
C ILE A 651 41.82 -21.97 -19.56
N ILE A 652 40.87 -22.70 -18.98
CA ILE A 652 41.15 -23.92 -18.20
C ILE A 652 41.08 -25.08 -19.18
N GLU A 653 42.23 -25.47 -19.75
CA GLU A 653 42.31 -26.65 -20.62
C GLU A 653 42.43 -27.92 -19.79
N MET A 654 41.60 -28.92 -20.11
CA MET A 654 41.52 -30.19 -19.40
C MET A 654 41.68 -31.37 -20.37
N GLU A 655 42.64 -32.24 -20.08
CA GLU A 655 42.80 -33.51 -20.79
C GLU A 655 41.76 -34.54 -20.27
N MET A 656 40.57 -34.52 -20.86
CA MET A 656 39.49 -35.46 -20.52
C MET A 656 39.20 -36.43 -21.67
N ASN A 657 38.97 -37.69 -21.31
CA ASN A 657 38.41 -38.73 -22.19
C ASN A 657 37.18 -39.34 -21.52
N GLU A 658 36.38 -40.07 -22.29
CA GLU A 658 35.23 -40.82 -21.76
C GLU A 658 35.68 -41.91 -20.77
N SER A 659 34.93 -42.07 -19.69
CA SER A 659 35.24 -43.05 -18.64
C SER A 659 34.79 -44.46 -19.06
N ASN A 660 35.72 -45.20 -19.69
CA ASN A 660 35.56 -46.64 -19.97
C ASN A 660 35.41 -47.45 -18.67
N SER A 661 34.16 -47.62 -18.22
CA SER A 661 33.78 -48.17 -16.91
C SER A 661 33.85 -49.70 -16.81
N THR A 662 34.98 -50.28 -17.24
CA THR A 662 35.29 -51.71 -17.07
C THR A 662 36.57 -51.91 -16.25
N SER A 663 36.55 -51.51 -14.97
CA SER A 663 37.61 -51.81 -14.01
C SER A 663 37.01 -52.17 -12.65
N THR A 664 37.01 -53.45 -12.31
CA THR A 664 36.57 -53.94 -11.00
C THR A 664 37.69 -53.79 -9.97
N ARG A 665 37.48 -53.00 -8.92
CA ARG A 665 38.32 -53.04 -7.71
C ARG A 665 37.49 -53.46 -6.51
N LYS A 666 37.96 -54.49 -5.79
CA LYS A 666 37.36 -54.93 -4.52
C LYS A 666 37.87 -54.04 -3.40
N GLU A 667 36.98 -53.39 -2.68
CA GLU A 667 37.27 -52.90 -1.32
C GLU A 667 36.12 -53.32 -0.40
N GLY A 668 36.46 -53.85 0.77
CA GLY A 668 35.51 -54.23 1.82
C GLY A 668 35.63 -53.24 2.96
N GLY A 669 34.58 -52.46 3.20
CA GLY A 669 34.57 -51.39 4.20
C GLY A 669 33.15 -50.94 4.49
N THR A 670 32.62 -51.39 5.62
CA THR A 670 31.29 -51.11 6.20
C THR A 670 30.62 -49.79 5.79
N MET A 671 29.44 -49.89 5.19
CA MET A 671 28.45 -48.82 5.05
C MET A 671 28.14 -48.13 6.39
N THR A 672 27.83 -46.83 6.34
CA THR A 672 26.79 -46.21 7.20
C THR A 672 25.92 -45.29 6.32
N LEU A 673 24.59 -45.42 6.41
CA LEU A 673 23.61 -44.53 5.73
C LEU A 673 23.53 -43.18 6.50
N TRP A 674 22.96 -42.08 6.01
CA TRP A 674 21.94 -41.84 4.97
C TRP A 674 22.30 -40.53 4.19
N PHE A 675 21.51 -39.92 3.28
CA PHE A 675 20.14 -40.15 2.79
C PHE A 675 20.01 -39.53 1.38
N LEU A 676 19.30 -40.17 0.43
CA LEU A 676 18.82 -39.50 -0.79
C LEU A 676 17.63 -40.25 -1.41
N LEU A 677 16.56 -39.53 -1.77
CA LEU A 677 15.38 -40.06 -2.46
C LEU A 677 14.84 -38.96 -3.38
N LEU A 678 15.26 -38.98 -4.65
CA LEU A 678 14.48 -39.47 -5.80
C LEU A 678 13.37 -38.52 -6.26
N GLY A 679 13.72 -37.68 -7.25
CA GLY A 679 12.78 -37.09 -8.19
C GLY A 679 13.19 -37.44 -9.62
N LEU A 680 12.42 -38.28 -10.30
CA LEU A 680 12.56 -38.52 -11.74
C LEU A 680 11.20 -38.95 -12.32
N LEU A 681 10.74 -38.27 -13.37
CA LEU A 681 9.41 -38.48 -13.95
C LEU A 681 9.56 -38.58 -15.48
N PHE A 682 9.48 -39.81 -16.01
CA PHE A 682 9.82 -40.10 -17.40
C PHE A 682 8.65 -39.89 -18.36
N ILE A 683 8.92 -39.24 -19.50
CA ILE A 683 7.98 -39.09 -20.62
C ILE A 683 8.17 -40.26 -21.60
N LEU A 684 7.09 -40.96 -21.96
CA LEU A 684 7.04 -41.80 -23.17
C LEU A 684 5.66 -41.72 -23.84
N LYS A 685 5.63 -41.88 -25.18
CA LYS A 685 4.48 -41.53 -26.04
C LYS A 685 4.20 -42.58 -27.11
N LYS A 686 2.91 -42.82 -27.38
CA LYS A 686 2.33 -43.56 -28.53
C LYS A 686 2.68 -45.05 -28.72
N ARG A 687 1.74 -45.92 -28.34
CA ARG A 687 1.12 -47.04 -29.10
C ARG A 687 0.05 -47.68 -28.20
N GLY A 688 -1.21 -47.93 -28.57
CA GLY A 688 -1.95 -47.53 -29.77
C GLY A 688 -2.83 -48.65 -30.35
N LYS A 689 -4.07 -48.84 -29.85
CA LYS A 689 -5.21 -49.47 -30.56
C LYS A 689 -6.53 -49.36 -29.78
N GLU A 690 -7.65 -49.61 -30.45
CA GLU A 690 -9.01 -49.54 -29.88
C GLU A 690 -9.35 -50.76 -29.01
N THR A 691 -10.32 -50.61 -28.09
CA THR A 691 -11.65 -51.26 -28.26
C THR A 691 -12.67 -50.76 -27.21
N THR A 692 -13.95 -50.89 -27.55
CA THR A 692 -15.12 -50.48 -26.75
C THR A 692 -15.60 -51.63 -25.85
N LEU A 693 -16.24 -51.36 -24.70
CA LEU A 693 -17.59 -51.86 -24.33
C LEU A 693 -17.99 -51.64 -22.84
N ARG A 694 -19.20 -51.08 -22.68
CA ARG A 694 -20.26 -51.33 -21.66
C ARG A 694 -20.00 -51.34 -20.14
N ARG A 695 -20.79 -50.49 -19.48
CA ARG A 695 -21.48 -50.65 -18.16
C ARG A 695 -21.53 -52.08 -17.58
N PHE A 696 -21.25 -52.20 -16.28
CA PHE A 696 -22.16 -52.85 -15.32
C PHE A 696 -22.26 -52.03 -14.02
N SER A 697 -23.22 -52.36 -13.14
CA SER A 697 -23.72 -51.44 -12.10
C SER A 697 -24.33 -52.12 -10.86
N SER A 698 -23.81 -51.78 -9.68
CA SER A 698 -24.33 -52.10 -8.33
C SER A 698 -23.64 -51.16 -7.29
N ILE A 699 -24.30 -50.47 -6.34
CA ILE A 699 -25.08 -50.96 -5.16
C ILE A 699 -24.14 -51.63 -4.12
N SER A 700 -24.03 -51.24 -2.83
CA SER A 700 -24.58 -50.09 -2.04
C SER A 700 -23.75 -49.92 -0.71
N PRO A 701 -24.17 -49.15 0.33
CA PRO A 701 -23.25 -48.64 1.38
C PRO A 701 -23.33 -49.39 2.73
N TYR A 702 -22.51 -48.96 3.70
CA TYR A 702 -22.91 -48.58 5.09
C TYR A 702 -21.68 -48.44 6.00
N LEU A 703 -21.56 -47.33 6.73
CA LEU A 703 -21.54 -47.32 8.20
C LEU A 703 -21.47 -45.89 8.75
N THR A 704 -22.39 -45.56 9.65
CA THR A 704 -22.46 -44.30 10.39
C THR A 704 -22.11 -44.52 11.85
N ARG A 705 -21.32 -43.62 12.45
CA ARG A 705 -21.63 -43.06 13.76
C ARG A 705 -20.93 -41.73 13.99
#